data_AF-A0A124IRE4-F1
#
_entry.id   AF-A0A124IRE4-F1
#
_cell.length_a   1.000
_cell.length_b   1.000
_cell.length_c   1.000
_cell.angle_alpha   90.00
_cell.angle_beta   90.00
_cell.angle_gamma   90.00
#
_symmetry.space_group_name_H-M   'P 1'
#
loop_
_entity.id
_entity.type
_entity.pdbx_description
1 polymer ?
#
loop_
_entity_poly.entity_id
_entity_poly.type
_entity_poly.pdbx_seq_one_letter_code
_entity_poly.pdbx_strand_id
1 'polypeptide(L)'
;MSFSEWHRRLFTFIIVVAIAIALALIALFVYGAYQSNAIISEIPQCITLPATQLNTRTPIKHVIIIFLENHSFDNFFGVYPTNGSLSNPIINQMSKPINLLSLSEIPSYLMPVPIDTYNTVNPNEGYIPYHADWNYGKMNGWVQGSGPQSLYYYTVDQVAPLWDLAEEYGIADNYFTPYLSESAPNHLSLYAAFSPVIDDYGPPPYIPAQESIFAELCQYRIGWGYYIDPEEPSYLLDIKYFYGINKYSSHIQTWEDFINEVRNGTLPAVSWVLPGPYNDMGPPSNILYGEAWLLYIINTVEKSPIWNSTVIFITWDEFGGYYDQVPPPIINNEPLGVRVPLIVISPYAKENYVSHTLLTHISLIAFIDYNWELPALNKYVLDSNIPLDFFYFNITRKPIIFNVSQGFPLINNVYSIPNTSNYRDLANLYPLQPQIPFNELPYSRYGYTNITLAQLDDMVYVKHDWAYTPIIYTPLFLWLIIILSIDLVSISLLPPITKTLKSMPMKALGIVTGSILTSTLTGLITLTMGFLNYLGNTGEAPPLLLGYLIGLIIFSIIGLEILRVNHGTYLIPALSVIIPLVLYGLIYVQTVQSYLVSDSPLFIYGLLATAPVMLVILLLKIHAYTSSLTRGLAYIFSLDALSFIIILLMAFWCIKLYQPGLSVLLLPMELIGLVFSVAWFMMHLGLVRGGRT
;
A
#
# COMPACT_ATOMS: atom_id res chain seq x y z
N MET A 1 38.95 -45.22 24.27
CA MET A 1 37.53 -45.14 23.86
C MET A 1 37.03 -46.56 23.72
N SER A 2 36.00 -46.97 24.46
CA SER A 2 35.54 -48.38 24.38
C SER A 2 34.79 -48.62 23.06
N PHE A 3 34.85 -49.85 22.54
CA PHE A 3 34.24 -50.24 21.26
C PHE A 3 32.71 -49.97 21.21
N SER A 4 32.04 -49.98 22.36
CA SER A 4 30.61 -49.65 22.50
C SER A 4 30.31 -48.16 22.41
N GLU A 5 31.25 -47.30 22.84
CA GLU A 5 31.14 -45.85 22.77
C GLU A 5 31.32 -45.34 21.34
N TRP A 6 32.17 -46.01 20.55
CA TRP A 6 32.32 -45.75 19.12
C TRP A 6 31.04 -46.08 18.34
N HIS A 7 30.39 -47.22 18.63
CA HIS A 7 29.11 -47.59 18.01
C HIS A 7 27.99 -46.62 18.37
N ARG A 8 27.88 -46.18 19.63
CA ARG A 8 26.87 -45.17 20.01
C ARG A 8 27.10 -43.83 19.31
N ARG A 9 28.35 -43.42 19.12
CA ARG A 9 28.69 -42.16 18.42
C ARG A 9 28.45 -42.27 16.92
N LEU A 10 28.81 -43.40 16.30
CA LEU A 10 28.50 -43.65 14.91
C LEU A 10 26.98 -43.70 14.68
N PHE A 11 26.23 -44.33 15.58
CA PHE A 11 24.76 -44.39 15.50
C PHE A 11 24.11 -43.02 15.67
N THR A 12 24.60 -42.19 16.60
CA THR A 12 24.11 -40.81 16.79
C THR A 12 24.45 -39.95 15.59
N PHE A 13 25.66 -40.06 15.04
CA PHE A 13 26.07 -39.36 13.82
C PHE A 13 25.20 -39.76 12.62
N ILE A 14 24.95 -41.05 12.43
CA ILE A 14 24.07 -41.55 11.36
C ILE A 14 22.65 -41.01 11.54
N ILE A 15 22.11 -40.96 12.76
CA ILE A 15 20.77 -40.40 13.02
C ILE A 15 20.72 -38.90 12.73
N VAL A 16 21.72 -38.12 13.16
CA VAL A 16 21.75 -36.67 12.92
C VAL A 16 21.90 -36.37 11.43
N VAL A 17 22.76 -37.11 10.72
CA VAL A 17 22.90 -36.98 9.27
C VAL A 17 21.61 -37.42 8.56
N ALA A 18 20.94 -38.47 9.01
CA ALA A 18 19.66 -38.91 8.45
C ALA A 18 18.55 -37.87 8.68
N ILE A 19 18.50 -37.23 9.85
CA ILE A 19 17.55 -36.14 10.13
C ILE A 19 17.87 -34.91 9.28
N ALA A 20 19.14 -34.52 9.14
CA ALA A 20 19.54 -33.40 8.30
C ALA A 20 19.22 -33.65 6.82
N ILE A 21 19.47 -34.86 6.31
CA ILE A 21 19.08 -35.26 4.95
C ILE A 21 17.56 -35.28 4.80
N ALA A 22 16.81 -35.80 5.79
CA ALA A 22 15.36 -35.80 5.76
C ALA A 22 14.78 -34.38 5.75
N LEU A 23 15.34 -33.45 6.55
CA LEU A 23 14.92 -32.05 6.54
C LEU A 23 15.29 -31.35 5.23
N ALA A 24 16.46 -31.64 4.65
CA ALA A 24 16.84 -31.12 3.34
C ALA A 24 15.94 -31.67 2.22
N LEU A 25 15.56 -32.95 2.29
CA LEU A 25 14.62 -33.57 1.35
C LEU A 25 13.19 -33.06 1.54
N ILE A 26 12.76 -32.78 2.78
CA ILE A 26 11.48 -32.12 3.06
C ILE A 26 11.51 -30.68 2.53
N ALA A 27 12.59 -29.94 2.72
CA ALA A 27 12.76 -28.59 2.17
C ALA A 27 12.75 -28.62 0.63
N LEU A 28 13.45 -29.56 0.00
CA LEU A 28 13.41 -29.78 -1.45
C LEU A 28 12.04 -30.24 -1.94
N PHE A 29 11.33 -31.07 -1.17
CA PHE A 29 9.97 -31.51 -1.49
C PHE A 29 8.96 -30.36 -1.33
N VAL A 30 9.08 -29.52 -0.30
CA VAL A 30 8.27 -28.31 -0.11
C VAL A 30 8.60 -27.27 -1.19
N TYR A 31 9.86 -27.16 -1.61
CA TYR A 31 10.28 -26.33 -2.73
C TYR A 31 9.76 -26.88 -4.08
N GLY A 32 9.79 -28.20 -4.26
CA GLY A 32 9.20 -28.88 -5.41
C GLY A 32 7.67 -28.77 -5.42
N ALA A 33 7.03 -28.83 -4.25
CA ALA A 33 5.60 -28.62 -4.06
C ALA A 33 5.20 -27.16 -4.25
N TYR A 34 6.09 -26.21 -3.90
CA TYR A 34 5.98 -24.78 -4.22
C TYR A 34 6.03 -24.58 -5.74
N GLN A 35 6.97 -25.23 -6.43
CA GLN A 35 7.00 -25.22 -7.89
C GLN A 35 5.76 -25.91 -8.49
N SER A 36 5.27 -27.02 -7.91
CA SER A 36 4.08 -27.72 -8.45
C SER A 36 2.75 -27.02 -8.15
N ASN A 37 2.63 -26.32 -7.01
CA ASN A 37 1.49 -25.43 -6.72
C ASN A 37 1.60 -24.08 -7.45
N ALA A 38 2.81 -23.63 -7.79
CA ALA A 38 3.00 -22.58 -8.79
C ALA A 38 2.67 -23.06 -10.21
N ILE A 39 2.63 -24.37 -10.45
CA ILE A 39 2.28 -25.00 -11.73
C ILE A 39 0.79 -25.39 -11.82
N ILE A 40 -0.02 -25.33 -10.75
CA ILE A 40 -1.49 -25.55 -10.85
C ILE A 40 -2.26 -24.54 -9.98
N SER A 41 -2.20 -23.27 -10.36
CA SER A 41 -3.41 -22.66 -10.90
C SER A 41 -2.99 -22.09 -12.25
N GLU A 42 -3.24 -22.84 -13.32
CA GLU A 42 -3.36 -22.21 -14.64
C GLU A 42 -4.51 -21.20 -14.50
N ILE A 43 -4.18 -19.96 -14.13
CA ILE A 43 -5.03 -18.82 -14.45
C ILE A 43 -5.14 -18.94 -15.96
N PRO A 44 -6.35 -19.14 -16.52
CA PRO A 44 -6.51 -19.24 -17.96
C PRO A 44 -5.75 -18.07 -18.59
N GLN A 45 -5.05 -18.29 -19.70
CA GLN A 45 -4.62 -17.16 -20.53
C GLN A 45 -5.81 -16.20 -20.63
N CYS A 46 -5.56 -14.90 -20.45
CA CYS A 46 -6.60 -13.87 -20.49
C CYS A 46 -7.17 -13.80 -21.92
N ILE A 47 -8.06 -14.74 -22.24
CA ILE A 47 -8.74 -14.84 -23.52
C ILE A 47 -9.97 -13.97 -23.37
N THR A 48 -9.93 -12.81 -24.01
CA THR A 48 -10.96 -11.79 -23.92
C THR A 48 -11.87 -11.85 -25.15
N LEU A 49 -13.11 -11.43 -24.98
CA LEU A 49 -14.04 -11.26 -26.09
C LEU A 49 -13.94 -9.83 -26.63
N PRO A 50 -14.17 -9.61 -27.94
CA PRO A 50 -14.36 -8.27 -28.48
C PRO A 50 -15.46 -7.52 -27.70
N ALA A 51 -15.25 -6.24 -27.42
CA ALA A 51 -16.17 -5.43 -26.62
C ALA A 51 -17.62 -5.44 -27.17
N THR A 52 -17.77 -5.49 -28.49
CA THR A 52 -19.08 -5.56 -29.18
C THR A 52 -19.87 -6.85 -28.91
N GLN A 53 -19.21 -7.92 -28.44
CA GLN A 53 -19.83 -9.20 -28.09
C GLN A 53 -20.20 -9.31 -26.60
N LEU A 54 -19.75 -8.36 -25.77
CA LEU A 54 -20.02 -8.36 -24.34
C LEU A 54 -21.45 -7.87 -24.07
N ASN A 55 -22.14 -8.50 -23.12
CA ASN A 55 -23.40 -7.98 -22.60
C ASN A 55 -23.11 -6.88 -21.58
N THR A 56 -23.92 -5.82 -21.58
CA THR A 56 -23.75 -4.68 -20.68
C THR A 56 -25.12 -4.15 -20.25
N ARG A 57 -25.21 -3.62 -19.02
CA ARG A 57 -26.44 -2.98 -18.51
C ARG A 57 -26.77 -1.67 -19.22
N THR A 58 -25.75 -0.96 -19.68
CA THR A 58 -25.90 0.28 -20.42
C THR A 58 -25.47 0.11 -21.89
N PRO A 59 -25.78 1.05 -22.79
CA PRO A 59 -25.24 1.06 -24.15
C PRO A 59 -23.71 1.17 -24.25
N ILE A 60 -23.02 1.44 -23.14
CA ILE A 60 -21.57 1.58 -23.09
C ILE A 60 -20.90 0.21 -23.26
N LYS A 61 -20.04 0.11 -24.27
CA LYS A 61 -19.16 -1.04 -24.56
C LYS A 61 -17.69 -0.74 -24.31
N HIS A 62 -17.31 0.54 -24.21
CA HIS A 62 -15.94 0.96 -23.96
C HIS A 62 -15.91 1.97 -22.81
N VAL A 63 -15.14 1.68 -21.76
CA VAL A 63 -14.78 2.60 -20.68
C VAL A 63 -13.33 2.98 -20.88
N ILE A 64 -13.06 4.26 -21.01
CA ILE A 64 -11.71 4.82 -21.10
C ILE A 64 -11.50 5.68 -19.86
N ILE A 65 -10.45 5.40 -19.10
CA ILE A 65 -10.06 6.19 -17.92
C ILE A 65 -8.75 6.87 -18.27
N ILE A 66 -8.79 8.20 -18.36
CA ILE A 66 -7.60 9.05 -18.50
C ILE A 66 -7.28 9.57 -17.11
N PHE A 67 -6.07 9.26 -16.64
CA PHE A 67 -5.64 9.50 -15.27
C PHE A 67 -4.42 10.42 -15.28
N LEU A 68 -4.63 11.69 -14.94
CA LEU A 68 -3.65 12.79 -14.97
C LEU A 68 -3.02 13.00 -13.57
N GLU A 69 -2.02 13.87 -13.48
CA GLU A 69 -1.24 14.09 -12.26
C GLU A 69 -1.58 15.44 -11.58
N ASN A 70 -1.81 15.42 -10.28
CA ASN A 70 -1.60 16.51 -9.31
C ASN A 70 -2.42 17.82 -9.39
N HIS A 71 -3.76 17.79 -9.41
CA HIS A 71 -4.52 19.05 -9.34
C HIS A 71 -5.81 18.95 -8.54
N SER A 72 -5.97 19.85 -7.57
CA SER A 72 -7.23 19.98 -6.85
C SER A 72 -8.36 20.50 -7.74
N PHE A 73 -9.61 20.26 -7.33
CA PHE A 73 -10.78 20.76 -8.04
C PHE A 73 -10.78 22.30 -8.13
N ASP A 74 -10.59 23.01 -7.01
CA ASP A 74 -10.55 24.47 -7.03
C ASP A 74 -9.33 25.06 -7.77
N ASN A 75 -8.26 24.27 -8.00
CA ASN A 75 -7.13 24.71 -8.81
C ASN A 75 -7.50 24.89 -10.29
N PHE A 76 -8.23 23.96 -10.90
CA PHE A 76 -8.66 24.09 -12.32
C PHE A 76 -10.06 24.67 -12.50
N PHE A 77 -10.97 24.42 -11.56
CA PHE A 77 -12.38 24.77 -11.68
C PHE A 77 -12.86 25.72 -10.59
N GLY A 78 -11.95 26.28 -9.78
CA GLY A 78 -12.29 27.20 -8.68
C GLY A 78 -13.10 28.41 -9.13
N VAL A 79 -12.83 28.91 -10.33
CA VAL A 79 -13.56 30.05 -10.94
C VAL A 79 -14.33 29.68 -12.20
N TYR A 80 -14.58 28.40 -12.46
CA TYR A 80 -15.49 27.98 -13.54
C TYR A 80 -16.93 28.41 -13.23
N PRO A 81 -17.75 28.89 -14.19
CA PRO A 81 -17.46 29.06 -15.63
C PRO A 81 -16.88 30.42 -15.98
N THR A 82 -16.58 31.30 -15.01
CA THR A 82 -15.99 32.61 -15.29
C THR A 82 -15.32 33.24 -14.07
N ASN A 83 -14.18 33.89 -14.31
CA ASN A 83 -13.54 34.82 -13.38
C ASN A 83 -14.12 36.25 -13.43
N GLY A 84 -15.22 36.45 -14.15
CA GLY A 84 -15.88 37.75 -14.34
C GLY A 84 -15.37 38.57 -15.53
N SER A 85 -14.34 38.11 -16.23
CA SER A 85 -13.74 38.82 -17.37
C SER A 85 -14.47 38.59 -18.70
N LEU A 86 -15.28 37.53 -18.79
CA LEU A 86 -15.98 37.14 -20.01
C LEU A 86 -17.40 37.72 -20.08
N SER A 87 -17.77 38.26 -21.24
CA SER A 87 -19.08 38.88 -21.48
C SER A 87 -20.07 38.00 -22.27
N ASN A 88 -19.73 36.72 -22.50
CA ASN A 88 -20.57 35.80 -23.27
C ASN A 88 -21.87 35.44 -22.52
N PRO A 89 -23.07 35.68 -23.11
CA PRO A 89 -24.35 35.38 -22.45
C PRO A 89 -24.59 33.89 -22.10
N ILE A 90 -23.90 32.96 -22.77
CA ILE A 90 -24.03 31.52 -22.49
C ILE A 90 -23.52 31.21 -21.08
N ILE A 91 -22.40 31.83 -20.68
CA ILE A 91 -21.78 31.66 -19.35
C ILE A 91 -22.78 31.93 -18.22
N ASN A 92 -23.62 32.96 -18.37
CA ASN A 92 -24.63 33.32 -17.37
C ASN A 92 -25.72 32.26 -17.21
N GLN A 93 -25.85 31.35 -18.17
CA GLN A 93 -26.83 30.28 -18.16
C GLN A 93 -26.20 28.95 -17.74
N MET A 94 -24.89 28.83 -17.57
CA MET A 94 -24.24 27.57 -17.23
C MET A 94 -24.51 27.11 -15.80
N SER A 95 -24.34 25.81 -15.57
CA SER A 95 -24.39 25.24 -14.23
C SER A 95 -23.09 25.54 -13.52
N LYS A 96 -23.17 25.91 -12.24
CA LYS A 96 -22.00 26.23 -11.43
C LYS A 96 -21.76 25.12 -10.42
N PRO A 97 -20.57 24.52 -10.37
CA PRO A 97 -20.20 23.59 -9.31
C PRO A 97 -20.00 24.31 -7.98
N ILE A 98 -19.94 23.53 -6.90
CA ILE A 98 -19.44 23.98 -5.60
C ILE A 98 -17.95 24.29 -5.77
N ASN A 99 -17.62 25.55 -5.95
CA ASN A 99 -16.27 26.05 -6.19
C ASN A 99 -16.06 27.42 -5.54
N LEU A 100 -14.94 28.10 -5.79
CA LEU A 100 -14.61 29.37 -5.12
C LEU A 100 -15.66 30.46 -5.37
N LEU A 101 -16.43 30.39 -6.46
CA LEU A 101 -17.55 31.30 -6.73
C LEU A 101 -18.77 31.06 -5.82
N SER A 102 -18.80 29.94 -5.09
CA SER A 102 -19.82 29.65 -4.07
C SER A 102 -19.56 30.37 -2.75
N LEU A 103 -18.35 30.89 -2.56
CA LEU A 103 -18.00 31.75 -1.42
C LEU A 103 -18.59 33.16 -1.60
N SER A 104 -18.69 33.92 -0.51
CA SER A 104 -19.12 35.32 -0.57
C SER A 104 -18.15 36.20 -1.37
N GLU A 105 -16.87 35.88 -1.29
CA GLU A 105 -15.78 36.46 -2.08
C GLU A 105 -14.66 35.43 -2.19
N ILE A 106 -13.90 35.48 -3.29
CA ILE A 106 -12.68 34.67 -3.43
C ILE A 106 -11.67 35.22 -2.42
N PRO A 107 -11.13 34.39 -1.52
CA PRO A 107 -10.17 34.84 -0.52
C PRO A 107 -8.96 35.53 -1.15
N SER A 108 -8.57 36.69 -0.63
CA SER A 108 -7.51 37.54 -1.22
C SER A 108 -6.11 36.92 -1.21
N TYR A 109 -5.93 35.80 -0.49
CA TYR A 109 -4.67 35.05 -0.48
C TYR A 109 -4.57 34.05 -1.64
N LEU A 110 -5.68 33.72 -2.30
CA LEU A 110 -5.67 32.94 -3.53
C LEU A 110 -5.31 33.85 -4.70
N MET A 111 -4.47 33.36 -5.60
CA MET A 111 -3.97 34.15 -6.73
C MET A 111 -4.24 33.41 -8.04
N PRO A 112 -4.80 34.08 -9.07
CA PRO A 112 -4.87 33.48 -10.38
C PRO A 112 -3.46 33.27 -10.93
N VAL A 113 -3.23 32.16 -11.63
CA VAL A 113 -2.01 31.97 -12.42
C VAL A 113 -1.93 33.09 -13.46
N PRO A 114 -0.77 33.77 -13.63
CA PRO A 114 -0.65 34.86 -14.58
C PRO A 114 -1.00 34.44 -16.01
N ILE A 115 -1.60 35.35 -16.77
CA ILE A 115 -1.86 35.15 -18.21
C ILE A 115 -0.56 34.76 -18.92
N ASP A 116 -0.66 33.92 -19.95
CA ASP A 116 0.45 33.33 -20.71
C ASP A 116 1.39 32.41 -19.90
N THR A 117 1.02 32.07 -18.66
CA THR A 117 1.75 31.10 -17.82
C THR A 117 0.96 29.81 -17.71
N TYR A 118 1.58 28.69 -18.07
CA TYR A 118 0.94 27.36 -18.11
C TYR A 118 1.61 26.35 -17.17
N ASN A 119 2.44 26.81 -16.24
CA ASN A 119 3.01 25.98 -15.21
C ASN A 119 3.09 26.78 -13.91
N THR A 120 3.23 26.07 -12.81
CA THR A 120 3.48 26.68 -11.51
C THR A 120 4.66 25.98 -10.85
N VAL A 121 5.14 26.57 -9.76
CA VAL A 121 6.11 25.90 -8.88
C VAL A 121 5.39 24.74 -8.20
N ASN A 122 6.03 23.58 -8.15
CA ASN A 122 5.46 22.42 -7.47
C ASN A 122 5.20 22.74 -5.97
N PRO A 123 3.97 22.58 -5.45
CA PRO A 123 3.71 22.58 -4.01
C PRO A 123 4.52 21.52 -3.26
N ASN A 124 4.61 21.65 -1.93
CA ASN A 124 5.21 20.58 -1.14
C ASN A 124 4.18 19.44 -1.04
N GLU A 125 4.50 18.33 -1.67
CA GLU A 125 3.67 17.13 -1.67
C GLU A 125 4.07 16.19 -0.53
N GLY A 126 3.13 15.32 -0.13
CA GLY A 126 3.39 14.33 0.91
C GLY A 126 2.24 14.13 1.88
N TYR A 127 2.12 12.93 2.44
CA TYR A 127 1.22 12.66 3.57
C TYR A 127 1.29 13.75 4.67
N ILE A 128 2.51 14.12 5.11
CA ILE A 128 2.70 15.13 6.17
C ILE A 128 2.17 16.52 5.77
N PRO A 129 2.63 17.15 4.66
CA PRO A 129 2.09 18.45 4.26
C PRO A 129 0.60 18.41 3.95
N TYR A 130 0.07 17.34 3.37
CA TYR A 130 -1.36 17.21 3.05
C TYR A 130 -2.24 17.19 4.31
N HIS A 131 -1.82 16.47 5.34
CA HIS A 131 -2.51 16.52 6.64
C HIS A 131 -2.37 17.87 7.34
N ALA A 132 -1.26 18.59 7.11
CA ALA A 132 -1.12 19.96 7.59
C ALA A 132 -2.10 20.90 6.87
N ASP A 133 -2.26 20.79 5.56
CA ASP A 133 -3.20 21.59 4.75
C ASP A 133 -4.65 21.40 5.18
N TRP A 134 -5.04 20.13 5.31
CA TRP A 134 -6.35 19.70 5.77
C TRP A 134 -6.67 20.24 7.17
N ASN A 135 -5.69 20.21 8.09
CA ASN A 135 -5.80 20.71 9.47
C ASN A 135 -7.09 20.27 10.18
N TYR A 136 -7.36 18.95 10.18
CA TYR A 136 -8.56 18.37 10.79
C TYR A 136 -9.88 18.96 10.24
N GLY A 137 -9.93 19.21 8.93
CA GLY A 137 -11.10 19.73 8.21
C GLY A 137 -11.27 21.25 8.28
N LYS A 138 -10.29 21.99 8.82
CA LYS A 138 -10.31 23.47 8.83
C LYS A 138 -9.89 24.10 7.50
N MET A 139 -9.19 23.34 6.65
CA MET A 139 -8.79 23.75 5.30
C MET A 139 -7.99 25.07 5.26
N ASN A 140 -7.13 25.29 6.26
CA ASN A 140 -6.40 26.55 6.42
C ASN A 140 -4.89 26.39 6.69
N GLY A 141 -4.36 25.18 6.49
CA GLY A 141 -2.93 24.89 6.70
C GLY A 141 -2.05 25.01 5.46
N TRP A 142 -2.63 25.29 4.29
CA TRP A 142 -2.01 25.29 2.95
C TRP A 142 -0.63 25.96 2.85
N VAL A 143 -0.43 27.11 3.47
CA VAL A 143 0.86 27.82 3.44
C VAL A 143 1.93 27.07 4.26
N GLN A 144 1.54 26.35 5.31
CA GLN A 144 2.44 25.61 6.20
C GLN A 144 2.72 24.19 5.68
N GLY A 145 1.74 23.51 5.10
CA GLY A 145 1.92 22.22 4.47
C GLY A 145 2.53 22.37 3.08
N SER A 146 1.68 22.57 2.08
CA SER A 146 2.09 22.61 0.68
C SER A 146 2.76 23.91 0.19
N GLY A 147 2.85 24.93 1.04
CA GLY A 147 3.58 26.17 0.77
C GLY A 147 2.74 27.22 0.03
N PRO A 148 3.23 28.46 -0.13
CA PRO A 148 2.45 29.55 -0.74
C PRO A 148 2.05 29.30 -2.21
N GLN A 149 2.77 28.45 -2.93
CA GLN A 149 2.45 28.08 -4.31
C GLN A 149 1.17 27.22 -4.43
N SER A 150 0.72 26.59 -3.34
CA SER A 150 -0.57 25.87 -3.29
C SER A 150 -1.78 26.78 -3.53
N LEU A 151 -1.63 28.09 -3.33
CA LEU A 151 -2.72 29.07 -3.36
C LEU A 151 -2.99 29.63 -4.77
N TYR A 152 -2.29 29.09 -5.79
CA TYR A 152 -2.59 29.45 -7.17
C TYR A 152 -3.78 28.64 -7.70
N TYR A 153 -4.59 29.29 -8.54
CA TYR A 153 -5.65 28.63 -9.32
C TYR A 153 -5.59 29.11 -10.77
N TYR A 154 -5.86 28.20 -11.70
CA TYR A 154 -5.97 28.50 -13.12
C TYR A 154 -7.31 29.12 -13.45
N THR A 155 -7.33 29.85 -14.56
CA THR A 155 -8.55 30.47 -15.09
C THR A 155 -8.74 30.07 -16.54
N VAL A 156 -9.85 30.51 -17.13
CA VAL A 156 -10.16 30.29 -18.55
C VAL A 156 -9.02 30.70 -19.50
N ASP A 157 -8.15 31.63 -19.09
CA ASP A 157 -7.01 32.09 -19.87
C ASP A 157 -5.99 30.96 -20.15
N GLN A 158 -6.00 29.90 -19.33
CA GLN A 158 -5.12 28.73 -19.46
C GLN A 158 -5.84 27.41 -19.73
N VAL A 159 -7.05 27.21 -19.20
CA VAL A 159 -7.76 25.91 -19.20
C VAL A 159 -9.08 25.96 -19.97
N ALA A 160 -9.20 26.86 -20.95
CA ALA A 160 -10.42 27.03 -21.74
C ALA A 160 -10.89 25.71 -22.40
N PRO A 161 -10.04 24.93 -23.09
CA PRO A 161 -10.46 23.63 -23.63
C PRO A 161 -10.94 22.63 -22.57
N LEU A 162 -10.31 22.58 -21.40
CA LEU A 162 -10.77 21.74 -20.29
C LEU A 162 -12.14 22.20 -19.74
N TRP A 163 -12.37 23.51 -19.69
CA TRP A 163 -13.67 24.09 -19.33
C TRP A 163 -14.74 23.83 -20.39
N ASP A 164 -14.39 23.83 -21.68
CA ASP A 164 -15.28 23.43 -22.77
C ASP A 164 -15.70 21.96 -22.61
N LEU A 165 -14.79 21.06 -22.23
CA LEU A 165 -15.16 19.65 -21.95
C LEU A 165 -16.16 19.52 -20.80
N ALA A 166 -16.01 20.31 -19.73
CA ALA A 166 -16.92 20.31 -18.60
C ALA A 166 -18.28 20.93 -18.95
N GLU A 167 -18.30 22.05 -19.68
CA GLU A 167 -19.53 22.68 -20.18
C GLU A 167 -20.26 21.76 -21.15
N GLU A 168 -19.55 21.22 -22.12
CA GLU A 168 -20.16 20.43 -23.15
C GLU A 168 -20.53 19.05 -22.65
N TYR A 169 -20.03 18.58 -21.51
CA TYR A 169 -20.43 17.30 -20.94
C TYR A 169 -20.81 17.48 -19.47
N GLY A 170 -20.19 16.73 -18.57
CA GLY A 170 -20.44 16.88 -17.14
C GLY A 170 -19.18 16.80 -16.31
N ILE A 171 -19.23 17.47 -15.16
CA ILE A 171 -18.18 17.49 -14.14
C ILE A 171 -18.75 17.09 -12.77
N ALA A 172 -17.98 16.38 -11.93
CA ALA A 172 -18.32 16.20 -10.52
C ALA A 172 -17.62 17.25 -9.66
N ASP A 173 -18.37 17.86 -8.75
CA ASP A 173 -17.83 18.78 -7.73
C ASP A 173 -17.73 18.14 -6.34
N ASN A 174 -18.04 16.85 -6.24
CA ASN A 174 -18.02 16.06 -5.01
C ASN A 174 -17.25 14.74 -5.22
N TYR A 175 -16.18 14.81 -6.04
CA TYR A 175 -15.27 13.71 -6.34
C TYR A 175 -13.95 13.88 -5.58
N PHE A 176 -13.58 12.89 -4.76
CA PHE A 176 -12.40 12.94 -3.88
C PHE A 176 -11.47 11.78 -4.18
N THR A 177 -10.19 11.98 -3.90
CA THR A 177 -9.22 10.88 -3.95
C THR A 177 -9.48 9.94 -2.77
N PRO A 178 -9.33 8.61 -2.91
CA PRO A 178 -9.64 7.68 -1.81
C PRO A 178 -8.80 7.87 -0.55
N TYR A 179 -7.57 8.38 -0.68
CA TYR A 179 -6.65 8.60 0.43
C TYR A 179 -6.17 10.06 0.45
N LEU A 180 -6.12 10.67 1.64
CA LEU A 180 -5.43 11.94 1.88
C LEU A 180 -3.91 11.72 1.88
N SER A 181 -3.37 11.42 0.71
CA SER A 181 -1.96 11.13 0.48
C SER A 181 -1.59 11.34 -1.00
N GLU A 182 -0.33 11.06 -1.30
CA GLU A 182 0.33 11.15 -2.61
C GLU A 182 -0.24 10.16 -3.64
N SER A 183 0.40 10.13 -4.82
CA SER A 183 -0.02 9.41 -6.01
C SER A 183 -0.13 7.90 -5.77
N ALA A 184 0.88 7.24 -5.19
CA ALA A 184 0.90 5.78 -5.13
C ALA A 184 -0.30 5.15 -4.38
N PRO A 185 -0.72 5.64 -3.19
CA PRO A 185 -1.96 5.17 -2.57
C PRO A 185 -3.21 5.35 -3.43
N ASN A 186 -3.35 6.49 -4.11
CA ASN A 186 -4.52 6.79 -4.92
C ASN A 186 -4.50 6.02 -6.26
N HIS A 187 -3.34 5.81 -6.88
CA HIS A 187 -3.16 4.95 -8.06
C HIS A 187 -3.57 3.51 -7.74
N LEU A 188 -3.06 2.95 -6.65
CA LEU A 188 -3.41 1.59 -6.23
C LEU A 188 -4.91 1.42 -5.99
N SER A 189 -5.56 2.45 -5.44
CA SER A 189 -7.01 2.47 -5.25
C SER A 189 -7.81 2.45 -6.56
N LEU A 190 -7.27 3.00 -7.65
CA LEU A 190 -7.91 2.96 -8.98
C LEU A 190 -7.90 1.56 -9.59
N TYR A 191 -6.94 0.71 -9.21
CA TYR A 191 -6.79 -0.64 -9.77
C TYR A 191 -7.22 -1.76 -8.82
N ALA A 192 -7.19 -1.54 -7.50
CA ALA A 192 -7.49 -2.55 -6.49
C ALA A 192 -8.59 -2.11 -5.51
N ALA A 193 -9.09 -0.88 -5.60
CA ALA A 193 -10.02 -0.27 -4.63
C ALA A 193 -9.51 -0.17 -3.19
N PHE A 194 -8.25 -0.50 -2.93
CA PHE A 194 -7.57 -0.27 -1.66
C PHE A 194 -6.08 0.01 -1.89
N SER A 195 -5.42 0.55 -0.87
CA SER A 195 -3.98 0.74 -0.84
C SER A 195 -3.38 0.11 0.42
N PRO A 196 -2.31 -0.70 0.30
CA PRO A 196 -1.51 -1.14 1.44
C PRO A 196 -0.42 -0.13 1.83
N VAL A 197 -0.34 1.01 1.12
CA VAL A 197 0.55 2.13 1.43
C VAL A 197 -0.18 3.38 1.84
N ILE A 198 0.53 4.17 2.62
CA ILE A 198 0.08 5.49 3.07
C ILE A 198 0.86 6.62 2.40
N ASP A 199 1.95 6.37 1.68
CA ASP A 199 2.82 7.37 1.01
C ASP A 199 3.58 6.75 -0.19
N ASP A 200 4.37 7.56 -0.90
CA ASP A 200 5.11 7.17 -2.12
C ASP A 200 6.43 6.41 -1.86
N TYR A 201 6.79 6.12 -0.61
CA TYR A 201 8.14 5.63 -0.29
C TYR A 201 8.36 4.13 -0.59
N GLY A 202 9.39 3.87 -1.41
CA GLY A 202 10.02 2.53 -1.62
C GLY A 202 9.08 1.50 -2.25
N PRO A 203 9.50 0.25 -2.52
CA PRO A 203 8.53 -0.79 -2.79
C PRO A 203 7.88 -1.22 -1.46
N PRO A 204 6.60 -0.89 -1.23
CA PRO A 204 5.81 -1.37 -0.11
C PRO A 204 5.42 -2.83 -0.32
N PRO A 205 4.62 -3.45 0.58
CA PRO A 205 3.89 -4.65 0.23
C PRO A 205 3.23 -4.54 -1.16
N TYR A 206 3.56 -5.49 -2.03
CA TYR A 206 2.93 -5.64 -3.33
C TYR A 206 1.51 -6.18 -3.17
N ILE A 207 0.60 -5.71 -4.01
CA ILE A 207 -0.74 -6.30 -4.14
C ILE A 207 -0.62 -7.51 -5.09
N PRO A 208 -1.14 -8.69 -4.76
CA PRO A 208 -1.24 -9.78 -5.73
C PRO A 208 -2.06 -9.32 -6.93
N ALA A 209 -1.59 -9.53 -8.16
CA ALA A 209 -2.35 -9.11 -9.34
C ALA A 209 -3.78 -9.69 -9.39
N GLN A 210 -4.02 -10.82 -8.70
CA GLN A 210 -5.34 -11.45 -8.54
C GLN A 210 -6.36 -10.60 -7.76
N GLU A 211 -5.90 -9.64 -6.97
CA GLU A 211 -6.75 -8.72 -6.18
C GLU A 211 -7.02 -7.40 -6.93
N SER A 212 -6.54 -7.28 -8.16
CA SER A 212 -6.78 -6.11 -9.02
C SER A 212 -7.93 -6.34 -9.99
N ILE A 213 -8.53 -5.23 -10.44
CA ILE A 213 -9.52 -5.20 -11.52
C ILE A 213 -8.99 -5.88 -12.79
N PHE A 214 -7.68 -5.86 -13.05
CA PHE A 214 -7.07 -6.51 -14.20
C PHE A 214 -7.33 -8.03 -14.21
N ALA A 215 -7.20 -8.69 -13.06
CA ALA A 215 -7.47 -10.12 -12.94
C ALA A 215 -8.96 -10.43 -12.99
N GLU A 216 -9.79 -9.59 -12.39
CA GLU A 216 -11.24 -9.71 -12.45
C GLU A 216 -11.76 -9.63 -13.90
N LEU A 217 -11.35 -8.61 -14.65
CA LEU A 217 -11.73 -8.47 -16.06
C LEU A 217 -11.28 -9.69 -16.87
N CYS A 218 -10.07 -10.20 -16.65
CA CYS A 218 -9.60 -11.43 -17.28
C CYS A 218 -10.43 -12.66 -16.89
N GLN A 219 -10.81 -12.81 -15.62
CA GLN A 219 -11.64 -13.91 -15.14
C GLN A 219 -12.99 -13.96 -15.87
N TYR A 220 -13.56 -12.79 -16.18
CA TYR A 220 -14.85 -12.66 -16.86
C TYR A 220 -14.73 -12.43 -18.38
N ARG A 221 -13.53 -12.61 -18.96
CA ARG A 221 -13.24 -12.47 -20.41
C ARG A 221 -13.54 -11.07 -20.97
N ILE A 222 -13.45 -10.06 -20.13
CA ILE A 222 -13.59 -8.66 -20.53
C ILE A 222 -12.21 -8.15 -20.97
N GLY A 223 -12.15 -7.68 -22.21
CA GLY A 223 -10.94 -7.10 -22.77
C GLY A 223 -10.54 -5.84 -22.01
N TRP A 224 -9.27 -5.75 -21.61
CA TRP A 224 -8.71 -4.51 -21.08
C TRP A 224 -7.34 -4.17 -21.66
N GLY A 225 -6.97 -2.90 -21.58
CA GLY A 225 -5.67 -2.39 -22.00
C GLY A 225 -5.17 -1.27 -21.08
N TYR A 226 -3.85 -1.17 -20.93
CA TYR A 226 -3.14 -0.17 -20.15
C TYR A 226 -2.14 0.52 -21.07
N TYR A 227 -2.42 1.77 -21.43
CA TYR A 227 -1.74 2.48 -22.52
C TYR A 227 -0.87 3.61 -21.96
N ILE A 228 0.42 3.56 -22.30
CA ILE A 228 1.45 4.44 -21.74
C ILE A 228 2.33 5.07 -22.82
N ASP A 229 3.12 6.06 -22.41
CA ASP A 229 4.27 6.50 -23.19
C ASP A 229 5.34 5.40 -23.20
N PRO A 230 5.77 4.88 -24.37
CA PRO A 230 6.86 3.90 -24.43
C PRO A 230 8.21 4.43 -23.91
N GLU A 231 8.39 5.76 -23.81
CA GLU A 231 9.57 6.36 -23.21
C GLU A 231 9.50 6.43 -21.68
N GLU A 232 8.34 6.15 -21.08
CA GLU A 232 8.16 6.18 -19.64
C GLU A 232 8.93 5.03 -18.96
N PRO A 233 9.80 5.32 -17.99
CA PRO A 233 10.51 4.29 -17.27
C PRO A 233 9.57 3.36 -16.50
N SER A 234 9.80 2.04 -16.61
CA SER A 234 8.97 1.03 -15.95
C SER A 234 8.90 1.12 -14.42
N TYR A 235 9.82 1.85 -13.78
CA TYR A 235 9.80 2.10 -12.33
C TYR A 235 8.85 3.24 -11.93
N LEU A 236 8.36 4.04 -12.88
CA LEU A 236 7.31 5.04 -12.62
C LEU A 236 5.93 4.40 -12.67
N LEU A 237 5.73 3.46 -13.59
CA LEU A 237 4.44 2.77 -13.79
C LEU A 237 3.86 2.11 -12.53
N ASP A 238 2.59 2.38 -12.24
CA ASP A 238 1.85 1.87 -11.08
C ASP A 238 1.78 0.35 -11.01
N ILE A 239 1.74 -0.27 -12.18
CA ILE A 239 1.70 -1.72 -12.34
C ILE A 239 2.88 -2.41 -11.62
N LYS A 240 3.98 -1.69 -11.32
CA LYS A 240 5.10 -2.19 -10.52
C LYS A 240 4.68 -2.69 -9.14
N TYR A 241 3.61 -2.16 -8.56
CA TYR A 241 3.10 -2.56 -7.25
C TYR A 241 2.32 -3.88 -7.27
N PHE A 242 2.07 -4.47 -8.45
CA PHE A 242 1.33 -5.71 -8.58
C PHE A 242 2.24 -6.92 -8.80
N TYR A 243 2.33 -7.80 -7.80
CA TYR A 243 3.10 -9.04 -7.96
C TYR A 243 2.38 -10.00 -8.93
N GLY A 244 3.12 -10.47 -9.93
CA GLY A 244 2.61 -11.35 -10.98
C GLY A 244 2.02 -10.62 -12.19
N ILE A 245 2.08 -9.28 -12.23
CA ILE A 245 1.57 -8.46 -13.33
C ILE A 245 2.18 -8.79 -14.70
N ASN A 246 3.43 -9.30 -14.72
CA ASN A 246 4.12 -9.73 -15.94
C ASN A 246 3.34 -10.76 -16.77
N LYS A 247 2.39 -11.48 -16.15
CA LYS A 247 1.49 -12.42 -16.85
C LYS A 247 0.49 -11.70 -17.77
N TYR A 248 0.26 -10.41 -17.54
CA TYR A 248 -0.64 -9.55 -18.30
C TYR A 248 0.12 -8.57 -19.20
N SER A 249 1.40 -8.80 -19.47
CA SER A 249 2.24 -7.88 -20.25
C SER A 249 1.70 -7.58 -21.65
N SER A 250 0.92 -8.49 -22.26
CA SER A 250 0.25 -8.26 -23.54
C SER A 250 -0.87 -7.21 -23.49
N HIS A 251 -1.32 -6.81 -22.31
CA HIS A 251 -2.32 -5.77 -22.12
C HIS A 251 -1.69 -4.39 -21.88
N ILE A 252 -0.38 -4.33 -21.65
CA ILE A 252 0.37 -3.08 -21.53
C ILE A 252 0.81 -2.69 -22.93
N GLN A 253 0.32 -1.57 -23.43
CA GLN A 253 0.50 -1.14 -24.81
C GLN A 253 0.90 0.34 -24.88
N THR A 254 1.24 0.82 -26.08
CA THR A 254 1.65 2.21 -26.30
C THR A 254 0.46 3.10 -26.66
N TRP A 255 0.63 4.42 -26.59
CA TRP A 255 -0.36 5.36 -27.14
C TRP A 255 -0.64 5.14 -28.63
N GLU A 256 0.35 4.73 -29.41
CA GLU A 256 0.14 4.46 -30.83
C GLU A 256 -0.77 3.24 -31.03
N ASP A 257 -0.61 2.21 -30.19
CA ASP A 257 -1.50 1.05 -30.20
C ASP A 257 -2.94 1.46 -29.83
N PHE A 258 -3.12 2.26 -28.77
CA PHE A 258 -4.43 2.82 -28.40
C PHE A 258 -5.11 3.52 -29.60
N ILE A 259 -4.38 4.43 -30.26
CA ILE A 259 -4.88 5.19 -31.40
C ILE A 259 -5.29 4.26 -32.55
N ASN A 260 -4.46 3.25 -32.83
CA ASN A 260 -4.73 2.27 -33.89
C ASN A 260 -5.95 1.41 -33.56
N GLU A 261 -6.08 0.93 -32.33
CA GLU A 261 -7.21 0.13 -31.86
C GLU A 261 -8.51 0.93 -31.87
N VAL A 262 -8.49 2.20 -31.43
CA VAL A 262 -9.63 3.12 -31.52
C VAL A 262 -10.07 3.31 -32.97
N ARG A 263 -9.14 3.64 -33.88
CA ARG A 263 -9.43 3.86 -35.30
C ARG A 263 -9.99 2.63 -36.00
N ASN A 264 -9.50 1.44 -35.62
CA ASN A 264 -9.94 0.17 -36.17
C ASN A 264 -11.22 -0.38 -35.50
N GLY A 265 -11.69 0.26 -34.43
CA GLY A 265 -12.82 -0.21 -33.63
C GLY A 265 -12.57 -1.53 -32.89
N THR A 266 -11.30 -1.80 -32.57
CA THR A 266 -10.84 -3.00 -31.86
C THR A 266 -10.40 -2.73 -30.43
N LEU A 267 -10.58 -1.49 -29.94
CA LEU A 267 -10.25 -1.13 -28.56
C LEU A 267 -10.90 -2.13 -27.58
N PRO A 268 -10.19 -2.57 -26.53
CA PRO A 268 -10.77 -3.35 -25.44
C PRO A 268 -11.96 -2.64 -24.76
N ALA A 269 -12.65 -3.38 -23.92
CA ALA A 269 -13.84 -2.90 -23.22
C ALA A 269 -13.49 -1.91 -22.10
N VAL A 270 -12.34 -2.07 -21.45
CA VAL A 270 -11.84 -1.16 -20.40
C VAL A 270 -10.41 -0.73 -20.72
N SER A 271 -10.12 0.55 -20.73
CA SER A 271 -8.83 1.10 -21.13
C SER A 271 -8.36 2.17 -20.17
N TRP A 272 -7.20 1.98 -19.55
CA TRP A 272 -6.51 3.05 -18.81
C TRP A 272 -5.49 3.70 -19.75
N VAL A 273 -5.58 5.01 -19.92
CA VAL A 273 -4.67 5.78 -20.78
C VAL A 273 -3.96 6.79 -19.90
N LEU A 274 -2.69 6.53 -19.64
CA LEU A 274 -1.88 7.36 -18.76
C LEU A 274 -1.06 8.34 -19.59
N PRO A 275 -0.92 9.59 -19.15
CA PRO A 275 0.03 10.54 -19.71
C PRO A 275 1.46 10.10 -19.39
N GLY A 276 2.41 10.72 -20.07
CA GLY A 276 3.83 10.65 -19.77
C GLY A 276 4.25 11.89 -18.97
N PRO A 277 5.50 11.92 -18.50
CA PRO A 277 5.98 12.91 -17.52
C PRO A 277 6.02 14.37 -18.02
N TYR A 278 5.67 14.63 -19.28
CA TYR A 278 5.64 15.98 -19.86
C TYR A 278 4.23 16.47 -20.18
N ASN A 279 3.23 15.58 -20.18
CA ASN A 279 1.85 15.87 -20.58
C ASN A 279 0.83 15.35 -19.55
N ASP A 280 1.31 15.06 -18.34
CA ASP A 280 0.54 14.65 -17.17
C ASP A 280 -0.19 15.79 -16.46
N MET A 281 0.22 17.03 -16.76
CA MET A 281 -0.20 18.29 -16.13
C MET A 281 0.41 18.55 -14.76
N GLY A 282 0.96 17.55 -14.07
CA GLY A 282 1.52 17.70 -12.73
C GLY A 282 2.69 18.70 -12.67
N PRO A 283 2.77 19.58 -11.66
CA PRO A 283 3.79 20.62 -11.62
C PRO A 283 5.20 20.04 -11.44
N PRO A 284 6.24 20.59 -12.11
CA PRO A 284 6.25 21.85 -12.86
C PRO A 284 5.96 21.68 -14.37
N SER A 285 5.34 20.57 -14.79
CA SER A 285 4.97 20.34 -16.19
C SER A 285 4.04 21.43 -16.70
N ASN A 286 4.03 21.58 -18.03
CA ASN A 286 3.22 22.60 -18.68
C ASN A 286 1.83 22.03 -18.97
N ILE A 287 0.79 22.61 -18.35
CA ILE A 287 -0.58 22.10 -18.48
C ILE A 287 -1.10 22.18 -19.93
N LEU A 288 -0.57 23.09 -20.75
CA LEU A 288 -0.93 23.17 -22.18
C LEU A 288 -0.47 21.94 -22.95
N TYR A 289 0.62 21.30 -22.54
CA TYR A 289 1.10 20.06 -23.16
C TYR A 289 0.15 18.91 -22.85
N GLY A 290 -0.27 18.81 -21.59
CA GLY A 290 -1.29 17.86 -21.18
C GLY A 290 -2.62 18.11 -21.86
N GLU A 291 -3.05 19.37 -21.98
CA GLU A 291 -4.33 19.70 -22.60
C GLU A 291 -4.32 19.38 -24.11
N ALA A 292 -3.22 19.68 -24.78
CA ALA A 292 -3.02 19.32 -26.19
C ALA A 292 -3.03 17.80 -26.42
N TRP A 293 -2.39 17.04 -25.54
CA TRP A 293 -2.39 15.58 -25.56
C TRP A 293 -3.79 15.02 -25.29
N LEU A 294 -4.47 15.53 -24.26
CA LEU A 294 -5.82 15.15 -23.88
C LEU A 294 -6.81 15.38 -25.02
N LEU A 295 -6.79 16.56 -25.65
CA LEU A 295 -7.63 16.87 -26.81
C LEU A 295 -7.33 15.94 -28.00
N TYR A 296 -6.08 15.52 -28.22
CA TYR A 296 -5.73 14.57 -29.28
C TYR A 296 -6.34 13.20 -29.03
N ILE A 297 -6.25 12.68 -27.80
CA ILE A 297 -6.83 11.41 -27.38
C ILE A 297 -8.36 11.45 -27.53
N ILE A 298 -9.01 12.49 -26.98
CA ILE A 298 -10.48 12.65 -27.05
C ILE A 298 -10.95 12.75 -28.50
N ASN A 299 -10.34 13.62 -29.32
CA ASN A 299 -10.68 13.73 -30.73
C ASN A 299 -10.51 12.40 -31.48
N THR A 300 -9.51 11.60 -31.12
CA THR A 300 -9.30 10.29 -31.73
C THR A 300 -10.46 9.34 -31.43
N VAL A 301 -10.94 9.32 -30.19
CA VAL A 301 -12.10 8.52 -29.77
C VAL A 301 -13.39 9.04 -30.39
N GLU A 302 -13.63 10.35 -30.37
CA GLU A 302 -14.85 10.97 -30.91
C GLU A 302 -15.01 10.81 -32.43
N LYS A 303 -13.89 10.74 -33.17
CA LYS A 303 -13.91 10.47 -34.63
C LYS A 303 -14.05 8.99 -34.97
N SER A 304 -13.99 8.11 -33.97
CA SER A 304 -13.86 6.68 -34.20
C SER A 304 -15.21 5.96 -34.38
N PRO A 305 -15.19 4.71 -34.89
CA PRO A 305 -16.40 3.87 -34.93
C PRO A 305 -16.97 3.51 -33.55
N ILE A 306 -16.19 3.62 -32.47
CA ILE A 306 -16.61 3.19 -31.13
C ILE A 306 -17.32 4.28 -30.32
N TRP A 307 -17.25 5.55 -30.75
CA TRP A 307 -17.79 6.71 -30.03
C TRP A 307 -19.19 6.49 -29.45
N ASN A 308 -20.11 5.95 -30.26
CA ASN A 308 -21.52 5.75 -29.90
C ASN A 308 -21.76 4.76 -28.73
N SER A 309 -20.71 4.12 -28.25
CA SER A 309 -20.72 3.17 -27.13
C SER A 309 -19.60 3.42 -26.13
N THR A 310 -19.02 4.62 -26.11
CA THR A 310 -17.87 4.94 -25.25
C THR A 310 -18.27 5.88 -24.12
N VAL A 311 -17.63 5.69 -22.96
CA VAL A 311 -17.47 6.74 -21.95
C VAL A 311 -15.98 6.97 -21.72
N ILE A 312 -15.59 8.24 -21.61
CA ILE A 312 -14.27 8.66 -21.16
C ILE A 312 -14.45 9.33 -19.79
N PHE A 313 -13.77 8.80 -18.78
CA PHE A 313 -13.59 9.44 -17.49
C PHE A 313 -12.22 10.12 -17.49
N ILE A 314 -12.18 11.42 -17.24
CA ILE A 314 -10.93 12.16 -17.06
C ILE A 314 -10.87 12.57 -15.59
N THR A 315 -9.82 12.16 -14.89
CA THR A 315 -9.59 12.55 -13.51
C THR A 315 -8.10 12.66 -13.24
N TRP A 316 -7.78 13.29 -12.11
CA TRP A 316 -6.45 13.35 -11.56
C TRP A 316 -6.32 12.31 -10.46
N ASP A 317 -5.09 11.92 -10.20
CA ASP A 317 -4.70 10.96 -9.17
C ASP A 317 -4.80 11.50 -7.76
N GLU A 318 -4.29 12.70 -7.56
CA GLU A 318 -4.34 13.44 -6.33
C GLU A 318 -4.27 14.96 -6.60
N PHE A 319 -4.19 15.75 -5.54
CA PHE A 319 -4.44 17.20 -5.60
C PHE A 319 -3.16 18.05 -5.70
N GLY A 320 -1.99 17.44 -5.67
CA GLY A 320 -0.68 18.05 -5.85
C GLY A 320 -0.31 19.07 -4.77
N GLY A 321 -0.99 19.04 -3.62
CA GLY A 321 -0.88 20.09 -2.62
C GLY A 321 -1.56 21.41 -3.00
N TYR A 322 -2.38 21.47 -4.04
CA TYR A 322 -3.14 22.67 -4.39
C TYR A 322 -4.39 22.87 -3.53
N TYR A 323 -4.67 24.13 -3.22
CA TYR A 323 -5.80 24.52 -2.39
C TYR A 323 -7.14 23.98 -2.91
N ASP A 324 -7.95 23.44 -2.00
CA ASP A 324 -9.39 23.25 -2.18
C ASP A 324 -10.11 23.68 -0.91
N GLN A 325 -11.27 24.33 -1.08
CA GLN A 325 -12.02 24.85 0.06
C GLN A 325 -12.84 23.77 0.80
N VAL A 326 -13.17 22.66 0.14
CA VAL A 326 -14.14 21.69 0.67
C VAL A 326 -13.40 20.67 1.52
N PRO A 327 -13.72 20.55 2.82
CA PRO A 327 -13.14 19.53 3.66
C PRO A 327 -13.56 18.13 3.17
N PRO A 328 -12.60 17.20 2.99
CA PRO A 328 -12.92 15.83 2.63
C PRO A 328 -13.86 15.17 3.64
N PRO A 329 -14.86 14.40 3.18
CA PRO A 329 -15.69 13.58 4.05
C PRO A 329 -14.85 12.56 4.83
N ILE A 330 -15.31 12.22 6.04
CA ILE A 330 -14.72 11.16 6.85
C ILE A 330 -15.51 9.88 6.62
N ILE A 331 -14.86 8.84 6.10
CA ILE A 331 -15.42 7.51 5.88
C ILE A 331 -14.61 6.51 6.72
N ASN A 332 -15.29 5.68 7.50
CA ASN A 332 -14.65 4.69 8.38
C ASN A 332 -13.59 5.29 9.34
N ASN A 333 -13.85 6.51 9.86
CA ASN A 333 -12.97 7.30 10.72
C ASN A 333 -11.68 7.83 10.06
N GLU A 334 -11.52 7.67 8.74
CA GLU A 334 -10.42 8.26 7.99
C GLU A 334 -10.97 9.32 7.01
N PRO A 335 -10.29 10.46 6.83
CA PRO A 335 -10.66 11.40 5.79
C PRO A 335 -10.36 10.77 4.41
N LEU A 336 -11.25 11.01 3.45
CA LEU A 336 -10.87 10.94 2.05
C LEU A 336 -9.78 11.99 1.77
N GLY A 337 -9.12 11.90 0.61
CA GLY A 337 -8.26 12.98 0.16
C GLY A 337 -9.04 14.16 -0.40
N VAL A 338 -8.31 15.15 -0.91
CA VAL A 338 -8.90 16.40 -1.40
C VAL A 338 -9.66 16.16 -2.71
N ARG A 339 -10.60 17.06 -3.03
CA ARG A 339 -11.31 16.99 -4.30
C ARG A 339 -10.36 17.15 -5.47
N VAL A 340 -10.57 16.32 -6.48
CA VAL A 340 -9.92 16.44 -7.79
C VAL A 340 -11.00 16.47 -8.87
N PRO A 341 -10.76 17.07 -10.05
CA PRO A 341 -11.77 17.11 -11.09
C PRO A 341 -12.09 15.70 -11.62
N LEU A 342 -13.37 15.41 -11.86
CA LEU A 342 -13.82 14.29 -12.67
C LEU A 342 -14.71 14.84 -13.79
N ILE A 343 -14.29 14.67 -15.04
CA ILE A 343 -15.07 15.00 -16.24
C ILE A 343 -15.53 13.71 -16.90
N VAL A 344 -16.80 13.65 -17.30
CA VAL A 344 -17.41 12.49 -17.93
C VAL A 344 -17.85 12.83 -19.34
N ILE A 345 -17.18 12.27 -20.33
CA ILE A 345 -17.44 12.49 -21.76
C ILE A 345 -18.10 11.23 -22.34
N SER A 346 -19.25 11.39 -22.99
CA SER A 346 -19.93 10.29 -23.67
C SER A 346 -21.02 10.85 -24.59
N PRO A 347 -21.41 10.15 -25.67
CA PRO A 347 -22.66 10.44 -26.37
C PRO A 347 -23.87 10.41 -25.44
N TYR A 348 -23.80 9.72 -24.30
CA TYR A 348 -24.91 9.64 -23.33
C TYR A 348 -24.73 10.58 -22.12
N ALA A 349 -23.60 11.30 -22.03
CA ALA A 349 -23.37 12.24 -20.94
C ALA A 349 -24.27 13.48 -21.11
N LYS A 350 -24.91 13.87 -20.02
CA LYS A 350 -25.69 15.10 -19.94
C LYS A 350 -24.80 16.30 -20.21
N GLU A 351 -25.32 17.27 -20.95
CA GLU A 351 -24.65 18.52 -21.30
C GLU A 351 -24.75 19.53 -20.16
N ASN A 352 -23.64 20.24 -19.91
CA ASN A 352 -23.48 21.21 -18.83
C ASN A 352 -23.99 20.64 -17.49
N TYR A 353 -23.60 19.41 -17.17
CA TYR A 353 -24.09 18.71 -15.98
C TYR A 353 -23.10 18.78 -14.82
N VAL A 354 -23.58 19.16 -13.64
CA VAL A 354 -22.79 19.09 -12.39
C VAL A 354 -23.30 17.96 -11.51
N SER A 355 -22.44 16.98 -11.22
CA SER A 355 -22.73 15.92 -10.25
C SER A 355 -22.27 16.33 -8.86
N HIS A 356 -23.19 16.27 -7.89
CA HIS A 356 -22.91 16.39 -6.45
C HIS A 356 -22.88 15.02 -5.75
N THR A 357 -22.89 13.92 -6.52
CA THR A 357 -22.74 12.57 -5.98
C THR A 357 -21.37 12.43 -5.32
N LEU A 358 -21.30 11.91 -4.10
CA LEU A 358 -20.02 11.62 -3.46
C LEU A 358 -19.35 10.46 -4.20
N LEU A 359 -18.27 10.76 -4.91
CA LEU A 359 -17.55 9.81 -5.76
C LEU A 359 -16.06 9.77 -5.41
N THR A 360 -15.41 8.67 -5.75
CA THR A 360 -13.94 8.53 -5.67
C THR A 360 -13.41 7.70 -6.84
N HIS A 361 -12.10 7.46 -6.93
CA HIS A 361 -11.54 6.54 -7.94
C HIS A 361 -12.19 5.15 -7.93
N ILE A 362 -12.61 4.70 -6.74
CA ILE A 362 -13.30 3.43 -6.52
C ILE A 362 -14.66 3.42 -7.24
N SER A 363 -15.32 4.57 -7.37
CA SER A 363 -16.58 4.71 -8.09
C SER A 363 -16.45 4.40 -9.59
N LEU A 364 -15.26 4.56 -10.17
CA LEU A 364 -15.01 4.18 -11.57
C LEU A 364 -14.97 2.65 -11.73
N ILE A 365 -14.38 1.94 -10.76
CA ILE A 365 -14.43 0.47 -10.70
C ILE A 365 -15.87 0.02 -10.49
N ALA A 366 -16.62 0.66 -9.59
CA ALA A 366 -18.03 0.33 -9.35
C ALA A 366 -18.89 0.51 -10.62
N PHE A 367 -18.58 1.50 -11.47
CA PHE A 367 -19.23 1.65 -12.78
C PHE A 367 -18.90 0.51 -13.73
N ILE A 368 -17.63 0.05 -13.77
CA ILE A 368 -17.21 -1.11 -14.57
C ILE A 368 -17.98 -2.35 -14.12
N ASP A 369 -17.98 -2.65 -12.82
CA ASP A 369 -18.67 -3.84 -12.28
C ASP A 369 -20.16 -3.79 -12.56
N TYR A 370 -20.79 -2.63 -12.35
CA TYR A 370 -22.20 -2.41 -12.70
C TYR A 370 -22.46 -2.63 -14.19
N ASN A 371 -21.64 -2.06 -15.07
CA ASN A 371 -21.91 -2.06 -16.50
C ASN A 371 -21.79 -3.46 -17.11
N TRP A 372 -20.81 -4.27 -16.67
CA TRP A 372 -20.58 -5.63 -17.17
C TRP A 372 -21.17 -6.74 -16.28
N GLU A 373 -21.96 -6.38 -15.26
CA GLU A 373 -22.61 -7.33 -14.36
C GLU A 373 -21.60 -8.23 -13.62
N LEU A 374 -20.47 -7.64 -13.20
CA LEU A 374 -19.45 -8.32 -12.42
C LEU A 374 -19.82 -8.30 -10.93
N PRO A 375 -19.38 -9.30 -10.14
CA PRO A 375 -19.37 -9.13 -8.70
C PRO A 375 -18.48 -7.92 -8.33
N ALA A 376 -18.75 -7.29 -7.20
CA ALA A 376 -17.86 -6.25 -6.70
C ALA A 376 -16.47 -6.82 -6.42
N LEU A 377 -15.41 -6.19 -6.93
CA LEU A 377 -14.02 -6.59 -6.71
C LEU A 377 -13.72 -6.84 -5.22
N ASN A 378 -14.18 -5.94 -4.36
CA ASN A 378 -14.14 -6.06 -2.91
C ASN A 378 -15.20 -5.18 -2.24
N LYS A 379 -15.19 -5.14 -0.90
CA LYS A 379 -16.16 -4.37 -0.10
C LYS A 379 -16.11 -2.87 -0.38
N TYR A 380 -14.96 -2.30 -0.72
CA TYR A 380 -14.87 -0.87 -1.02
C TYR A 380 -15.58 -0.51 -2.32
N VAL A 381 -15.44 -1.34 -3.36
CA VAL A 381 -16.21 -1.18 -4.61
C VAL A 381 -17.70 -1.33 -4.36
N LEU A 382 -18.08 -2.33 -3.56
CA LEU A 382 -19.47 -2.61 -3.21
C LEU A 382 -20.17 -1.42 -2.56
N ASP A 383 -19.50 -0.78 -1.61
CA ASP A 383 -20.04 0.32 -0.82
C ASP A 383 -19.92 1.68 -1.54
N SER A 384 -19.24 1.74 -2.69
CA SER A 384 -19.03 2.98 -3.45
C SER A 384 -20.27 3.39 -4.25
N ASN A 385 -20.51 4.71 -4.34
CA ASN A 385 -21.50 5.28 -5.25
C ASN A 385 -21.05 5.13 -6.70
N ILE A 386 -22.02 5.08 -7.62
CA ILE A 386 -21.75 4.94 -9.06
C ILE A 386 -22.08 6.25 -9.79
N PRO A 387 -21.25 6.72 -10.74
CA PRO A 387 -21.46 7.97 -11.50
C PRO A 387 -22.60 7.87 -12.55
N LEU A 388 -23.72 7.22 -12.23
CA LEU A 388 -24.85 7.04 -13.16
C LEU A 388 -25.64 8.33 -13.42
N ASP A 389 -25.58 9.28 -12.50
CA ASP A 389 -26.32 10.54 -12.62
C ASP A 389 -25.79 11.44 -13.75
N PHE A 390 -24.57 11.21 -14.24
CA PHE A 390 -24.03 11.84 -15.45
C PHE A 390 -24.77 11.47 -16.73
N PHE A 391 -25.45 10.33 -16.78
CA PHE A 391 -25.96 9.79 -18.04
C PHE A 391 -27.46 10.03 -18.24
N TYR A 392 -27.84 10.22 -19.50
CA TYR A 392 -29.21 10.15 -19.97
C TYR A 392 -29.27 9.27 -21.24
N PHE A 393 -29.34 7.95 -21.05
CA PHE A 393 -29.20 6.96 -22.13
C PHE A 393 -30.26 7.01 -23.24
N ASN A 394 -31.34 7.78 -23.05
CA ASN A 394 -32.39 7.95 -24.05
C ASN A 394 -31.99 8.90 -25.19
N ILE A 395 -30.90 9.67 -25.04
CA ILE A 395 -30.40 10.59 -26.06
C ILE A 395 -28.92 10.32 -26.31
N THR A 396 -28.56 10.30 -27.58
CA THR A 396 -27.18 10.26 -28.05
C THR A 396 -26.78 11.62 -28.59
N ARG A 397 -25.65 12.14 -28.14
CA ARG A 397 -25.06 13.41 -28.57
C ARG A 397 -24.00 13.20 -29.63
N LYS A 398 -23.77 14.23 -30.44
CA LYS A 398 -22.75 14.19 -31.49
C LYS A 398 -21.37 14.44 -30.85
N PRO A 399 -20.30 13.92 -31.44
CA PRO A 399 -18.96 14.22 -30.98
C PRO A 399 -18.60 15.70 -31.17
N ILE A 400 -17.75 16.24 -30.29
CA ILE A 400 -17.32 17.64 -30.26
C ILE A 400 -15.88 17.74 -30.76
N ILE A 401 -15.78 17.78 -32.08
CA ILE A 401 -14.48 17.76 -32.72
C ILE A 401 -13.77 19.11 -32.58
N PHE A 402 -12.77 19.16 -31.71
CA PHE A 402 -11.84 20.29 -31.59
C PHE A 402 -10.96 20.38 -32.84
N ASN A 403 -10.70 21.60 -33.34
CA ASN A 403 -9.89 21.82 -34.55
C ASN A 403 -8.91 23.00 -34.43
N VAL A 404 -7.76 22.91 -35.11
CA VAL A 404 -6.74 23.98 -35.18
C VAL A 404 -7.31 25.25 -35.80
N SER A 405 -8.25 25.15 -36.74
CA SER A 405 -8.90 26.30 -37.37
C SER A 405 -9.73 27.15 -36.41
N GLN A 406 -10.16 26.57 -35.28
CA GLN A 406 -10.87 27.28 -34.21
C GLN A 406 -9.90 27.86 -33.17
N GLY A 407 -8.61 27.55 -33.25
CA GLY A 407 -7.58 28.02 -32.31
C GLY A 407 -7.22 27.03 -31.19
N PHE A 408 -7.81 25.83 -31.17
CA PHE A 408 -7.50 24.82 -30.15
C PHE A 408 -6.05 24.29 -30.27
N PRO A 409 -5.39 23.98 -29.13
CA PRO A 409 -4.00 23.56 -29.08
C PRO A 409 -3.78 22.10 -29.47
N LEU A 410 -4.13 21.74 -30.71
CA LEU A 410 -3.98 20.36 -31.18
C LEU A 410 -2.59 20.04 -31.68
N ILE A 411 -2.16 18.82 -31.40
CA ILE A 411 -0.89 18.24 -31.85
C ILE A 411 -1.10 17.34 -33.08
N ASN A 412 -0.07 17.21 -33.92
CA ASN A 412 -0.15 16.43 -35.16
C ASN A 412 0.03 14.92 -34.92
N ASN A 413 0.80 14.58 -33.88
CA ASN A 413 1.06 13.23 -33.42
C ASN A 413 1.03 13.23 -31.88
N VAL A 414 0.66 12.11 -31.27
CA VAL A 414 0.47 11.97 -29.82
C VAL A 414 1.73 12.27 -29.00
N TYR A 415 2.91 12.08 -29.58
CA TYR A 415 4.21 12.42 -28.96
C TYR A 415 4.70 13.85 -29.24
N SER A 416 3.91 14.68 -29.94
CA SER A 416 4.32 16.05 -30.26
C SER A 416 3.99 17.01 -29.12
N ILE A 417 4.84 18.01 -28.92
CA ILE A 417 4.63 19.09 -27.96
C ILE A 417 4.10 20.32 -28.72
N PRO A 418 3.01 20.98 -28.26
CA PRO A 418 2.50 22.17 -28.92
C PRO A 418 3.47 23.35 -28.76
N ASN A 419 3.54 24.22 -29.77
CA ASN A 419 4.29 25.46 -29.65
C ASN A 419 3.50 26.48 -28.79
N THR A 420 3.90 26.64 -27.53
CA THR A 420 3.26 27.52 -26.55
C THR A 420 3.10 28.97 -27.03
N SER A 421 4.02 29.46 -27.87
CA SER A 421 3.96 30.84 -28.38
C SER A 421 2.74 31.14 -29.25
N ASN A 422 2.08 30.11 -29.80
CA ASN A 422 0.86 30.23 -30.60
C ASN A 422 -0.41 30.31 -29.77
N TYR A 423 -0.33 29.95 -28.49
CA TYR A 423 -1.47 29.79 -27.59
C TYR A 423 -1.26 30.71 -26.40
N ARG A 424 -1.52 31.99 -26.62
CA ARG A 424 -1.51 33.03 -25.59
C ARG A 424 -2.94 33.36 -25.29
N ASP A 425 -3.31 33.32 -24.01
CA ASP A 425 -4.68 33.58 -23.54
C ASP A 425 -5.76 32.78 -24.31
N LEU A 426 -6.04 31.57 -23.82
CA LEU A 426 -7.02 30.66 -24.43
C LEU A 426 -8.48 31.10 -24.20
N ALA A 427 -8.74 32.18 -23.46
CA ALA A 427 -10.08 32.58 -23.06
C ALA A 427 -11.06 32.79 -24.22
N ASN A 428 -10.55 33.14 -25.40
CA ASN A 428 -11.36 33.36 -26.60
C ASN A 428 -11.96 32.08 -27.22
N LEU A 429 -11.49 30.90 -26.82
CA LEU A 429 -12.03 29.61 -27.28
C LEU A 429 -13.33 29.24 -26.56
N TYR A 430 -13.54 29.80 -25.37
CA TYR A 430 -14.61 29.44 -24.45
C TYR A 430 -15.69 30.53 -24.36
N PRO A 431 -16.97 30.17 -24.20
CA PRO A 431 -17.53 28.83 -24.30
C PRO A 431 -17.84 28.39 -25.73
N LEU A 432 -17.89 27.07 -25.94
CA LEU A 432 -18.51 26.49 -27.13
C LEU A 432 -20.02 26.76 -27.19
N GLN A 433 -20.63 26.44 -28.33
CA GLN A 433 -22.08 26.56 -28.48
C GLN A 433 -22.73 25.25 -28.03
N PRO A 434 -23.69 25.30 -27.10
CA PRO A 434 -24.33 24.08 -26.62
C PRO A 434 -25.01 23.35 -27.79
N GLN A 435 -24.78 22.04 -27.86
CA GLN A 435 -25.37 21.16 -28.86
C GLN A 435 -26.90 21.15 -28.78
N ILE A 436 -27.45 21.27 -27.57
CA ILE A 436 -28.88 21.45 -27.32
C ILE A 436 -29.04 22.74 -26.51
N PRO A 437 -29.89 23.69 -26.96
CA PRO A 437 -30.21 24.88 -26.17
C PRO A 437 -30.58 24.50 -24.74
N PHE A 438 -30.01 25.16 -23.73
CA PHE A 438 -30.14 24.73 -22.34
C PHE A 438 -31.58 24.65 -21.81
N ASN A 439 -32.49 25.46 -22.38
CA ASN A 439 -33.92 25.45 -22.09
C ASN A 439 -34.69 24.30 -22.75
N GLU A 440 -34.07 23.56 -23.67
CA GLU A 440 -34.63 22.41 -24.39
C GLU A 440 -34.09 21.06 -23.87
N LEU A 441 -33.17 21.08 -22.89
CA LEU A 441 -32.61 19.88 -22.32
C LEU A 441 -33.68 19.06 -21.54
N PRO A 442 -33.77 17.74 -21.74
CA PRO A 442 -34.80 16.90 -21.12
C PRO A 442 -34.40 16.37 -19.74
N TYR A 443 -33.35 16.92 -19.13
CA TYR A 443 -32.83 16.52 -17.84
C TYR A 443 -32.39 17.74 -17.03
N SER A 444 -32.33 17.56 -15.71
CA SER A 444 -31.67 18.53 -14.83
C SER A 444 -30.18 18.60 -15.17
N ARG A 445 -29.62 19.81 -15.14
CA ARG A 445 -28.20 20.11 -15.38
C ARG A 445 -27.36 20.08 -14.09
N TYR A 446 -27.95 19.61 -13.01
CA TYR A 446 -27.30 19.31 -11.75
C TYR A 446 -28.07 18.22 -11.03
N GLY A 447 -27.40 17.45 -10.19
CA GLY A 447 -28.05 16.38 -9.43
C GLY A 447 -27.09 15.62 -8.54
N TYR A 448 -27.63 14.66 -7.81
CA TYR A 448 -26.86 13.71 -7.02
C TYR A 448 -27.61 12.39 -6.94
N THR A 449 -26.88 11.33 -6.63
CA THR A 449 -27.42 10.04 -6.25
C THR A 449 -26.67 9.50 -5.03
N ASN A 450 -27.32 8.66 -4.24
CA ASN A 450 -26.67 7.89 -3.16
C ASN A 450 -26.73 6.38 -3.46
N ILE A 451 -26.88 6.05 -4.74
CA ILE A 451 -26.96 4.67 -5.21
C ILE A 451 -25.56 4.09 -5.21
N THR A 452 -25.38 3.09 -4.36
CA THR A 452 -24.17 2.26 -4.32
C THR A 452 -24.35 0.99 -5.15
N LEU A 453 -23.25 0.32 -5.48
CA LEU A 453 -23.30 -0.97 -6.17
C LEU A 453 -24.10 -2.01 -5.38
N ALA A 454 -23.98 -2.00 -4.05
CA ALA A 454 -24.73 -2.89 -3.15
C ALA A 454 -26.27 -2.76 -3.28
N GLN A 455 -26.76 -1.60 -3.69
CA GLN A 455 -28.20 -1.34 -3.82
C GLN A 455 -28.77 -1.78 -5.17
N LEU A 456 -27.91 -2.03 -6.17
CA LEU A 456 -28.31 -2.33 -7.55
C LEU A 456 -28.16 -3.81 -7.94
N ASP A 457 -27.45 -4.60 -7.14
CA ASP A 457 -27.12 -5.98 -7.47
C ASP A 457 -27.52 -7.00 -6.39
N ASP A 458 -28.24 -8.04 -6.81
CA ASP A 458 -28.72 -9.15 -5.97
C ASP A 458 -27.65 -10.27 -5.82
N MET A 459 -26.48 -10.13 -6.47
CA MET A 459 -25.45 -11.17 -6.63
C MET A 459 -24.09 -10.81 -6.02
N VAL A 460 -24.07 -9.99 -4.98
CA VAL A 460 -22.82 -9.52 -4.40
C VAL A 460 -22.23 -10.54 -3.42
N TYR A 461 -21.13 -11.17 -3.82
CA TYR A 461 -20.26 -11.96 -2.95
C TYR A 461 -18.88 -11.30 -2.85
N VAL A 462 -18.51 -10.79 -1.66
CA VAL A 462 -17.11 -10.45 -1.35
C VAL A 462 -16.36 -11.78 -1.21
N LYS A 463 -15.57 -12.15 -2.23
CA LYS A 463 -14.89 -13.44 -2.27
C LYS A 463 -13.47 -13.37 -1.69
N HIS A 464 -13.34 -12.89 -0.44
CA HIS A 464 -12.14 -12.98 0.43
C HIS A 464 -11.40 -11.65 0.69
N ASP A 465 -11.50 -11.13 1.92
CA ASP A 465 -10.72 -10.00 2.45
C ASP A 465 -9.37 -10.43 3.07
N TRP A 466 -8.58 -11.34 2.46
CA TRP A 466 -7.27 -11.69 3.06
C TRP A 466 -6.16 -11.93 2.02
N ALA A 467 -5.25 -10.96 1.89
CA ALA A 467 -3.90 -11.21 1.38
C ALA A 467 -3.06 -11.88 2.50
N TYR A 468 -3.00 -13.20 2.49
CA TYR A 468 -2.11 -13.97 3.36
C TYR A 468 -0.84 -14.31 2.59
N THR A 469 0.31 -13.78 3.04
CA THR A 469 1.62 -14.33 2.71
C THR A 469 2.07 -15.14 3.92
N PRO A 470 1.83 -16.47 3.97
CA PRO A 470 2.23 -17.29 5.09
C PRO A 470 3.73 -17.10 5.36
N ILE A 471 4.09 -16.81 6.62
CA ILE A 471 5.47 -16.41 7.01
C ILE A 471 6.52 -17.40 6.48
N ILE A 472 6.12 -18.67 6.34
CA ILE A 472 6.95 -19.76 5.85
C ILE A 472 7.42 -19.62 4.39
N TYR A 473 6.76 -18.78 3.60
CA TYR A 473 7.09 -18.52 2.19
C TYR A 473 7.90 -17.25 1.99
N THR A 474 8.25 -16.54 3.07
CA THR A 474 9.14 -15.38 2.96
C THR A 474 10.60 -15.84 2.82
N PRO A 475 11.42 -15.19 1.97
CA PRO A 475 12.85 -15.49 1.88
C PRO A 475 13.55 -15.45 3.24
N LEU A 476 13.09 -14.57 4.14
CA LEU A 476 13.55 -14.44 5.52
C LEU A 476 13.34 -15.70 6.36
N PHE A 477 12.21 -16.39 6.23
CA PHE A 477 11.96 -17.64 6.96
C PHE A 477 12.82 -18.80 6.44
N LEU A 478 13.06 -18.86 5.13
CA LEU A 478 13.99 -19.83 4.53
C LEU A 478 15.43 -19.58 4.99
N TRP A 479 15.87 -18.32 5.08
CA TRP A 479 17.16 -17.96 5.67
C TRP A 479 17.25 -18.36 7.14
N LEU A 480 16.17 -18.20 7.90
CA LEU A 480 16.11 -18.58 9.31
C LEU A 480 16.27 -20.10 9.50
N ILE A 481 15.65 -20.92 8.64
CA ILE A 481 15.85 -22.37 8.63
C ILE A 481 17.28 -22.74 8.23
N ILE A 482 17.86 -22.09 7.22
CA ILE A 482 19.23 -22.35 6.78
C ILE A 482 20.22 -22.03 7.89
N ILE A 483 20.06 -20.89 8.57
CA ILE A 483 20.92 -20.47 9.68
C ILE A 483 20.80 -21.45 10.86
N LEU A 484 19.57 -21.81 11.26
CA LEU A 484 19.34 -22.82 12.32
C LEU A 484 19.98 -24.17 11.99
N SER A 485 19.95 -24.57 10.71
CA SER A 485 20.57 -25.81 10.24
C SER A 485 22.10 -25.74 10.31
N ILE A 486 22.70 -24.62 9.92
CA ILE A 486 24.15 -24.40 10.01
C ILE A 486 24.61 -24.36 11.48
N ASP A 487 23.84 -23.72 12.37
CA ASP A 487 24.14 -23.65 13.80
C ASP A 487 24.03 -25.03 14.46
N LEU A 488 23.00 -25.81 14.14
CA LEU A 488 22.84 -27.18 14.65
C LEU A 488 23.97 -28.11 14.16
N VAL A 489 24.38 -28.01 12.90
CA VAL A 489 25.52 -28.76 12.37
C VAL A 489 26.81 -28.32 13.06
N SER A 490 27.03 -27.01 13.22
CA SER A 490 28.22 -26.46 13.89
C SER A 490 28.31 -26.91 15.35
N ILE A 491 27.20 -26.90 16.09
CA ILE A 491 27.12 -27.40 17.46
C ILE A 491 27.37 -28.92 17.53
N SER A 492 26.88 -29.69 16.56
CA SER A 492 27.10 -31.15 16.51
C SER A 492 28.55 -31.54 16.19
N LEU A 493 29.31 -30.65 15.53
CA LEU A 493 30.72 -30.81 15.22
C LEU A 493 31.64 -30.34 16.36
N LEU A 494 31.12 -29.64 17.37
CA LEU A 494 31.89 -29.30 18.57
C LEU A 494 32.12 -30.58 19.41
N PRO A 495 33.37 -30.95 19.72
CA PRO A 495 33.64 -32.08 20.60
C PRO A 495 33.08 -31.80 22.02
N PRO A 496 32.64 -32.83 22.78
CA PRO A 496 32.11 -32.61 24.12
C PRO A 496 33.13 -31.91 25.02
N ILE A 497 32.70 -30.85 25.71
CA ILE A 497 33.48 -29.92 26.55
C ILE A 497 33.96 -30.57 27.87
N THR A 498 34.48 -31.80 27.82
CA THR A 498 34.94 -32.50 29.03
C THR A 498 36.30 -33.14 28.81
N LYS A 499 37.32 -32.28 28.73
CA LYS A 499 38.71 -32.41 29.28
C LYS A 499 39.79 -31.68 28.46
N THR A 500 39.48 -31.17 27.27
CA THR A 500 40.48 -30.58 26.36
C THR A 500 40.52 -29.04 26.37
N LEU A 501 40.21 -28.39 27.50
CA LEU A 501 40.35 -26.94 27.66
C LEU A 501 41.66 -26.51 28.35
N LYS A 502 42.55 -27.44 28.69
CA LYS A 502 43.84 -27.12 29.32
C LYS A 502 44.98 -26.79 28.35
N SER A 503 44.81 -26.97 27.04
CA SER A 503 45.93 -26.82 26.08
C SER A 503 45.59 -26.10 24.77
N MET A 504 44.38 -25.56 24.60
CA MET A 504 44.11 -24.68 23.47
C MET A 504 44.67 -23.28 23.77
N PRO A 505 45.54 -22.70 22.92
CA PRO A 505 45.96 -21.32 23.10
C PRO A 505 44.73 -20.42 23.00
N MET A 506 44.46 -19.64 24.05
CA MET A 506 43.27 -18.78 24.23
C MET A 506 42.96 -17.87 23.02
N LYS A 507 43.94 -17.58 22.17
CA LYS A 507 43.74 -16.85 20.90
C LYS A 507 42.81 -17.59 19.93
N ALA A 508 42.89 -18.91 19.85
CA ALA A 508 42.02 -19.71 18.96
C ALA A 508 40.58 -19.80 19.49
N LEU A 509 40.42 -19.91 20.81
CA LEU A 509 39.10 -19.89 21.44
C LEU A 509 38.43 -18.52 21.26
N GLY A 510 39.19 -17.42 21.44
CA GLY A 510 38.72 -16.06 21.21
C GLY A 510 38.32 -15.77 19.75
N ILE A 511 39.00 -16.37 18.77
CA ILE A 511 38.63 -16.26 17.35
C ILE A 511 37.34 -17.03 17.08
N VAL A 512 37.18 -18.25 17.61
CA VAL A 512 35.97 -19.06 17.38
C VAL A 512 34.76 -18.46 18.09
N THR A 513 34.89 -18.03 19.35
CA THR A 513 33.80 -17.36 20.07
C THR A 513 33.53 -15.97 19.49
N GLY A 514 34.57 -15.24 19.06
CA GLY A 514 34.43 -13.94 18.41
C GLY A 514 33.68 -14.04 17.09
N SER A 515 33.96 -15.06 16.26
CA SER A 515 33.26 -15.32 15.00
C SER A 515 31.81 -15.77 15.19
N ILE A 516 31.53 -16.59 16.22
CA ILE A 516 30.16 -17.00 16.56
C ILE A 516 29.37 -15.79 17.10
N LEU A 517 30.01 -14.93 17.89
CA LEU A 517 29.37 -13.73 18.42
C LEU A 517 29.14 -12.71 17.30
N THR A 518 30.09 -12.51 16.38
CA THR A 518 29.90 -11.61 15.24
C THR A 518 28.87 -12.14 14.26
N SER A 519 28.75 -13.46 14.03
CA SER A 519 27.70 -14.02 13.17
C SER A 519 26.31 -13.92 13.80
N THR A 520 26.18 -14.19 15.10
CA THR A 520 24.91 -13.96 15.83
C THR A 520 24.56 -12.48 15.93
N LEU A 521 25.54 -11.59 16.14
CA LEU A 521 25.32 -10.15 16.18
C LEU A 521 24.95 -9.58 14.81
N THR A 522 25.56 -10.06 13.72
CA THR A 522 25.20 -9.68 12.34
C THR A 522 23.81 -10.22 11.97
N GLY A 523 23.50 -11.44 12.41
CA GLY A 523 22.15 -12.03 12.28
C GLY A 523 21.11 -11.23 13.05
N LEU A 524 21.40 -10.82 14.29
CA LEU A 524 20.50 -10.02 15.12
C LEU A 524 20.34 -8.59 14.59
N ILE A 525 21.40 -7.97 14.08
CA ILE A 525 21.36 -6.66 13.41
C ILE A 525 20.48 -6.74 12.15
N THR A 526 20.66 -7.77 11.33
CA THR A 526 19.82 -7.99 10.13
C THR A 526 18.35 -8.28 10.51
N LEU A 527 18.12 -9.06 11.57
CA LEU A 527 16.78 -9.36 12.08
C LEU A 527 16.10 -8.11 12.66
N THR A 528 16.86 -7.27 13.36
CA THR A 528 16.35 -6.04 13.99
C THR A 528 16.15 -4.93 12.96
N MET A 529 17.02 -4.81 11.94
CA MET A 529 16.77 -3.92 10.79
C MET A 529 15.56 -4.38 9.99
N GLY A 530 15.36 -5.69 9.81
CA GLY A 530 14.16 -6.25 9.18
C GLY A 530 12.89 -6.01 10.02
N PHE A 531 12.99 -6.14 11.35
CA PHE A 531 11.87 -5.91 12.26
C PHE A 531 11.54 -4.43 12.42
N LEU A 532 12.52 -3.53 12.35
CA LEU A 532 12.33 -2.08 12.37
C LEU A 532 11.83 -1.54 11.02
N ASN A 533 12.21 -2.15 9.88
CA ASN A 533 11.55 -1.88 8.60
C ASN A 533 10.09 -2.38 8.60
N TYR A 534 9.83 -3.51 9.25
CA TYR A 534 8.47 -4.04 9.41
C TYR A 534 7.60 -3.23 10.38
N LEU A 535 8.20 -2.56 11.37
CA LEU A 535 7.52 -1.65 12.32
C LEU A 535 7.63 -0.17 11.90
N GLY A 536 8.18 0.13 10.73
CA GLY A 536 8.52 1.47 10.23
C GLY A 536 7.32 2.29 9.78
N ASN A 537 6.31 2.41 10.65
CA ASN A 537 5.14 3.25 10.46
C ASN A 537 5.17 4.52 11.33
N THR A 538 6.36 5.01 11.73
CA THR A 538 6.50 6.32 12.40
C THR A 538 7.84 6.97 12.04
N GLY A 539 7.79 8.15 11.42
CA GLY A 539 8.93 8.95 10.93
C GLY A 539 9.85 9.57 12.01
N GLU A 540 10.27 8.82 13.03
CA GLU A 540 11.24 9.29 14.03
C GLU A 540 12.36 8.26 14.30
N ALA A 541 13.10 7.87 13.26
CA ALA A 541 14.24 6.95 13.39
C ALA A 541 15.63 7.55 13.73
N PRO A 542 15.92 8.88 13.80
CA PRO A 542 17.28 9.34 14.12
C PRO A 542 17.76 9.15 15.58
N PRO A 543 16.95 9.40 16.63
CA PRO A 543 17.45 9.35 18.01
C PRO A 543 17.68 7.93 18.55
N LEU A 544 16.85 6.97 18.12
CA LEU A 544 16.93 5.55 18.52
C LEU A 544 18.15 4.86 17.91
N LEU A 545 18.45 5.12 16.63
CA LEU A 545 19.64 4.60 15.95
C LEU A 545 20.93 5.15 16.58
N LEU A 546 20.95 6.45 16.94
CA LEU A 546 22.08 7.10 17.60
C LEU A 546 22.29 6.55 19.02
N GLY A 547 21.21 6.32 19.78
CA GLY A 547 21.28 5.68 21.10
C GLY A 547 21.81 4.25 21.05
N TYR A 548 21.40 3.47 20.04
CA TYR A 548 21.84 2.09 19.87
C TYR A 548 23.31 1.99 19.42
N LEU A 549 23.75 2.88 18.51
CA LEU A 549 25.15 3.00 18.09
C LEU A 549 26.07 3.43 19.25
N ILE A 550 25.65 4.40 20.07
CA ILE A 550 26.39 4.82 21.27
C ILE A 550 26.50 3.67 22.28
N GLY A 551 25.41 2.92 22.49
CA GLY A 551 25.41 1.73 23.35
C GLY A 551 26.38 0.65 22.89
N LEU A 552 26.46 0.39 21.58
CA LEU A 552 27.37 -0.58 20.98
C LEU A 552 28.85 -0.16 21.04
N ILE A 553 29.14 1.13 20.84
CA ILE A 553 30.49 1.69 20.98
C ILE A 553 30.96 1.59 22.43
N ILE A 554 30.10 1.93 23.40
CA ILE A 554 30.39 1.81 24.83
C ILE A 554 30.62 0.33 25.21
N PHE A 555 29.77 -0.60 24.76
CA PHE A 555 29.95 -2.04 25.02
C PHE A 555 31.24 -2.61 24.42
N SER A 556 31.64 -2.15 23.23
CA SER A 556 32.85 -2.60 22.55
C SER A 556 34.12 -2.07 23.24
N ILE A 557 34.10 -0.81 23.71
CA ILE A 557 35.19 -0.22 24.50
C ILE A 557 35.33 -0.93 25.85
N ILE A 558 34.22 -1.23 26.52
CA ILE A 558 34.20 -1.96 27.79
C ILE A 558 34.67 -3.41 27.60
N GLY A 559 34.25 -4.10 26.53
CA GLY A 559 34.74 -5.44 26.20
C GLY A 559 36.25 -5.49 25.90
N LEU A 560 36.78 -4.46 25.24
CA LEU A 560 38.21 -4.29 25.00
C LEU A 560 39.01 -4.02 26.28
N GLU A 561 38.46 -3.26 27.24
CA GLU A 561 39.11 -3.02 28.54
C GLU A 561 39.02 -4.22 29.49
N ILE A 562 37.94 -5.01 29.42
CA ILE A 562 37.80 -6.29 30.15
C ILE A 562 38.86 -7.30 29.69
N LEU A 563 39.26 -7.28 28.40
CA LEU A 563 40.34 -8.11 27.87
C LEU A 563 41.73 -7.66 28.35
N ARG A 564 41.87 -6.44 28.87
CA ARG A 564 43.17 -5.85 29.23
C ARG A 564 43.54 -5.96 30.70
N VAL A 565 42.61 -6.23 31.60
CA VAL A 565 42.90 -6.24 33.05
C VAL A 565 42.68 -7.64 33.64
N ASN A 566 43.77 -8.41 33.66
CA ASN A 566 43.91 -9.50 34.61
C ASN A 566 44.39 -8.90 35.95
N HIS A 567 43.87 -9.46 37.04
CA HIS A 567 44.18 -9.20 38.45
C HIS A 567 43.31 -8.16 39.17
N GLY A 568 42.18 -8.63 39.71
CA GLY A 568 41.76 -8.24 41.07
C GLY A 568 40.54 -7.32 41.19
N THR A 569 39.47 -7.94 41.70
CA THR A 569 38.50 -7.41 42.70
C THR A 569 37.38 -6.41 42.30
N TYR A 570 36.15 -6.86 42.59
CA TYR A 570 34.89 -6.16 42.92
C TYR A 570 34.18 -5.22 41.93
N LEU A 571 34.60 -5.10 40.67
CA LEU A 571 33.83 -4.30 39.70
C LEU A 571 32.69 -5.06 39.00
N ILE A 572 32.86 -6.37 38.78
CA ILE A 572 31.89 -7.23 38.05
C ILE A 572 30.52 -7.36 38.76
N PRO A 573 30.44 -7.49 40.11
CA PRO A 573 29.15 -7.61 40.80
C PRO A 573 28.39 -6.27 40.92
N ALA A 574 29.11 -5.15 41.01
CA ALA A 574 28.47 -3.83 41.08
C ALA A 574 27.79 -3.48 39.74
N LEU A 575 28.44 -3.82 38.63
CA LEU A 575 27.93 -3.54 37.29
C LEU A 575 26.80 -4.48 36.85
N SER A 576 26.77 -5.74 37.30
CA SER A 576 25.65 -6.65 37.00
C SER A 576 24.34 -6.28 37.71
N VAL A 577 24.39 -5.37 38.69
CA VAL A 577 23.22 -4.83 39.40
C VAL A 577 22.84 -3.42 38.91
N ILE A 578 23.82 -2.57 38.64
CA ILE A 578 23.59 -1.19 38.16
C ILE A 578 23.06 -1.18 36.72
N ILE A 579 23.54 -2.07 35.85
CA ILE A 579 23.16 -2.11 34.42
C ILE A 579 21.66 -2.45 34.24
N PRO A 580 21.09 -3.48 34.91
CA PRO A 580 19.65 -3.74 34.84
C PRO A 580 18.79 -2.63 35.45
N LEU A 581 19.27 -1.94 36.50
CA LEU A 581 18.56 -0.83 37.14
C LEU A 581 18.47 0.41 36.24
N VAL A 582 19.54 0.72 35.50
CA VAL A 582 19.54 1.82 34.52
C VAL A 582 18.69 1.46 33.30
N LEU A 583 18.77 0.21 32.81
CA LEU A 583 17.89 -0.30 31.75
C LEU A 583 16.42 -0.27 32.16
N TYR A 584 16.09 -0.65 33.40
CA TYR A 584 14.74 -0.56 33.97
C TYR A 584 14.25 0.89 34.02
N GLY A 585 15.07 1.84 34.49
CA GLY A 585 14.71 3.26 34.56
C GLY A 585 14.48 3.88 33.18
N LEU A 586 15.32 3.54 32.19
CA LEU A 586 15.18 4.04 30.81
C LEU A 586 13.93 3.46 30.13
N ILE A 587 13.70 2.14 30.25
CA ILE A 587 12.51 1.50 29.67
C ILE A 587 11.24 2.01 30.35
N TYR A 588 11.25 2.21 31.68
CA TYR A 588 10.10 2.72 32.43
C TYR A 588 9.75 4.17 32.03
N VAL A 589 10.73 5.07 31.96
CA VAL A 589 10.50 6.48 31.55
C VAL A 589 10.02 6.57 30.09
N GLN A 590 10.58 5.74 29.21
CA GLN A 590 10.23 5.68 27.78
C GLN A 590 8.84 5.06 27.52
N THR A 591 8.42 4.11 28.37
CA THR A 591 7.06 3.51 28.34
C THR A 591 6.01 4.48 28.90
N VAL A 592 6.36 5.26 29.94
CA VAL A 592 5.47 6.29 30.51
C VAL A 592 5.30 7.47 29.55
N GLN A 593 6.33 7.83 28.76
CA GLN A 593 6.20 8.85 27.70
C GLN A 593 5.37 8.39 26.50
N SER A 594 5.44 7.11 26.12
CA SER A 594 4.64 6.54 25.02
C SER A 594 3.17 6.31 25.39
N TYR A 595 2.86 6.16 26.70
CA TYR A 595 1.49 6.11 27.22
C TYR A 595 0.77 7.47 27.20
N LEU A 596 1.50 8.60 27.20
CA LEU A 596 0.86 9.93 27.11
C LEU A 596 0.41 10.28 25.67
N VAL A 597 0.67 9.42 24.68
CA VAL A 597 0.45 9.71 23.25
C VAL A 597 -0.28 8.58 22.48
N SER A 598 -0.55 7.39 23.05
CA SER A 598 -1.22 6.30 22.32
C SER A 598 -2.20 5.45 23.15
N ASP A 599 -3.43 5.29 22.66
CA ASP A 599 -4.58 4.63 23.32
C ASP A 599 -4.66 3.11 23.11
N SER A 600 -3.55 2.37 23.22
CA SER A 600 -3.57 0.90 23.03
C SER A 600 -3.17 0.10 24.30
N PRO A 601 -4.13 -0.58 24.97
CA PRO A 601 -3.88 -1.29 26.23
C PRO A 601 -3.13 -2.63 26.09
N LEU A 602 -2.95 -3.17 24.87
CA LEU A 602 -2.42 -4.53 24.66
C LEU A 602 -0.95 -4.72 25.02
N PHE A 603 -0.13 -3.66 24.99
CA PHE A 603 1.32 -3.78 25.28
C PHE A 603 1.61 -3.93 26.78
N ILE A 604 0.77 -3.34 27.64
CA ILE A 604 0.92 -3.39 29.10
C ILE A 604 0.64 -4.80 29.66
N TYR A 605 -0.29 -5.56 29.06
CA TYR A 605 -0.63 -6.90 29.55
C TYR A 605 0.48 -7.94 29.28
N GLY A 606 1.23 -7.80 28.17
CA GLY A 606 2.40 -8.64 27.90
C GLY A 606 3.56 -8.39 28.87
N LEU A 607 3.78 -7.14 29.27
CA LEU A 607 4.85 -6.79 30.22
C LEU A 607 4.46 -7.06 31.68
N LEU A 608 3.21 -6.83 32.08
CA LEU A 608 2.73 -7.19 33.42
C LEU A 608 2.69 -8.71 33.64
N ALA A 609 2.54 -9.51 32.58
CA ALA A 609 2.61 -10.98 32.67
C ALA A 609 4.03 -11.51 32.88
N THR A 610 5.07 -10.80 32.41
CA THR A 610 6.48 -11.22 32.56
C THR A 610 7.12 -10.74 33.87
N ALA A 611 6.56 -9.70 34.50
CA ALA A 611 7.08 -9.11 35.73
C ALA A 611 7.09 -10.05 36.97
N PRO A 612 6.05 -10.86 37.26
CA PRO A 612 6.07 -11.79 38.39
C PRO A 612 7.06 -12.92 38.17
N VAL A 613 7.19 -13.40 36.92
CA VAL A 613 8.06 -14.52 36.55
C VAL A 613 9.53 -14.14 36.75
N MET A 614 9.92 -12.94 36.31
CA MET A 614 11.29 -12.45 36.47
C MET A 614 11.62 -12.12 37.94
N LEU A 615 10.67 -11.55 38.70
CA LEU A 615 10.86 -11.27 40.13
C LEU A 615 10.95 -12.56 40.97
N VAL A 616 10.18 -13.59 40.63
CA VAL A 616 10.24 -14.91 41.27
C VAL A 616 11.55 -15.63 40.92
N ILE A 617 12.00 -15.59 39.66
CA ILE A 617 13.32 -16.11 39.25
C ILE A 617 14.46 -15.37 39.98
N LEU A 618 14.34 -14.06 40.20
CA LEU A 618 15.29 -13.22 40.92
C LEU A 618 15.36 -13.58 42.41
N LEU A 619 14.21 -13.68 43.10
CA LEU A 619 14.12 -14.06 44.52
C LEU A 619 14.60 -15.51 44.76
N LEU A 620 14.34 -16.41 43.81
CA LEU A 620 14.78 -17.80 43.89
C LEU A 620 16.28 -17.98 43.58
N LYS A 621 16.87 -17.15 42.72
CA LYS A 621 18.35 -17.12 42.54
C LYS A 621 19.05 -16.57 43.76
N ILE A 622 18.47 -15.56 44.43
CA ILE A 622 18.97 -15.04 45.71
C ILE A 622 18.88 -16.14 46.80
N HIS A 623 17.80 -16.93 46.84
CA HIS A 623 17.64 -18.01 47.83
C HIS A 623 18.50 -19.25 47.53
N ALA A 624 18.66 -19.62 46.25
CA ALA A 624 19.55 -20.71 45.79
C ALA A 624 21.03 -20.39 46.04
N TYR A 625 21.40 -19.11 46.11
CA TYR A 625 22.72 -18.67 46.57
C TYR A 625 22.93 -18.89 48.08
N THR A 626 21.86 -19.14 48.84
CA THR A 626 21.90 -19.19 50.32
C THR A 626 21.62 -20.54 50.97
N SER A 627 21.27 -21.62 50.25
CA SER A 627 21.14 -22.95 50.89
C SER A 627 21.59 -24.12 50.02
N SER A 628 22.38 -25.02 50.63
CA SER A 628 23.02 -26.14 49.96
C SER A 628 22.17 -27.42 49.99
N LEU A 629 22.34 -28.20 48.92
CA LEU A 629 22.05 -29.63 48.75
C LEU A 629 20.59 -30.14 48.74
N THR A 630 20.27 -30.74 47.57
CA THR A 630 19.47 -31.96 47.34
C THR A 630 17.95 -31.99 47.54
N ARG A 631 17.25 -30.86 47.77
CA ARG A 631 15.76 -30.83 47.65
C ARG A 631 15.18 -29.95 46.52
N GLY A 632 16.03 -29.26 45.76
CA GLY A 632 15.58 -28.30 44.72
C GLY A 632 14.93 -28.94 43.48
N LEU A 633 15.27 -30.20 43.14
CA LEU A 633 14.80 -30.78 41.88
C LEU A 633 13.30 -31.11 41.88
N ALA A 634 12.76 -31.65 42.97
CA ALA A 634 11.34 -32.00 43.05
C ALA A 634 10.42 -30.76 43.00
N TYR A 635 10.89 -29.61 43.48
CA TYR A 635 10.14 -28.35 43.46
C TYR A 635 10.10 -27.70 42.07
N ILE A 636 11.19 -27.81 41.30
CA ILE A 636 11.24 -27.36 39.90
C ILE A 636 10.22 -28.15 39.05
N PHE A 637 10.12 -29.47 39.25
CA PHE A 637 9.14 -30.31 38.54
C PHE A 637 7.68 -29.98 38.85
N SER A 638 7.35 -29.61 40.09
CA SER A 638 5.98 -29.17 40.45
C SER A 638 5.62 -27.78 39.92
N LEU A 639 6.63 -26.92 39.67
CA LEU A 639 6.45 -25.54 39.22
C LEU A 639 6.32 -25.45 37.69
N ASP A 640 7.03 -26.28 36.92
CA ASP A 640 6.79 -26.40 35.48
C ASP A 640 5.38 -26.94 35.19
N ALA A 641 4.92 -27.92 35.97
CA ALA A 641 3.55 -28.44 35.86
C ALA A 641 2.49 -27.38 36.19
N LEU A 642 2.73 -26.51 37.19
CA LEU A 642 1.82 -25.43 37.56
C LEU A 642 1.80 -24.31 36.49
N SER A 643 2.97 -23.97 35.94
CA SER A 643 3.11 -23.02 34.83
C SER A 643 2.36 -23.51 33.59
N PHE A 644 2.45 -24.82 33.31
CA PHE A 644 1.74 -25.46 32.21
C PHE A 644 0.21 -25.45 32.41
N ILE A 645 -0.28 -25.68 33.63
CA ILE A 645 -1.71 -25.62 33.97
C ILE A 645 -2.26 -24.20 33.84
N ILE A 646 -1.49 -23.17 34.22
CA ILE A 646 -1.90 -21.77 34.10
C ILE A 646 -1.97 -21.34 32.63
N ILE A 647 -1.01 -21.76 31.80
CA ILE A 647 -1.02 -21.52 30.35
C ILE A 647 -2.24 -22.20 29.70
N LEU A 648 -2.55 -23.44 30.11
CA LEU A 648 -3.75 -24.17 29.66
C LEU A 648 -5.06 -23.45 30.03
N LEU A 649 -5.15 -22.92 31.26
CA LEU A 649 -6.34 -22.18 31.71
C LEU A 649 -6.48 -20.82 31.01
N MET A 650 -5.39 -20.11 30.72
CA MET A 650 -5.39 -18.87 29.93
C MET A 650 -5.75 -19.13 28.46
N ALA A 651 -5.23 -20.20 27.86
CA ALA A 651 -5.60 -20.61 26.50
C ALA A 651 -7.09 -20.95 26.40
N PHE A 652 -7.63 -21.70 27.37
CA PHE A 652 -9.06 -22.01 27.45
C PHE A 652 -9.94 -20.76 27.63
N TRP A 653 -9.43 -19.74 28.34
CA TRP A 653 -10.16 -18.48 28.55
C TRP A 653 -10.14 -17.60 27.30
N CYS A 654 -9.02 -17.57 26.56
CA CYS A 654 -8.91 -16.90 25.26
C CYS A 654 -9.79 -17.57 24.18
N ILE A 655 -9.90 -18.90 24.18
CA ILE A 655 -10.83 -19.65 23.31
C ILE A 655 -12.29 -19.26 23.59
N LYS A 656 -12.64 -18.93 24.83
CA LYS A 656 -14.00 -18.54 25.24
C LYS A 656 -14.40 -17.12 24.80
N LEU A 657 -13.44 -16.30 24.35
CA LEU A 657 -13.65 -14.91 23.88
C LEU A 657 -13.82 -14.79 22.35
N TYR A 658 -14.06 -15.89 21.63
CA TYR A 658 -14.48 -15.94 20.22
C TYR A 658 -13.61 -15.13 19.24
N GLN A 659 -12.31 -15.41 19.20
CA GLN A 659 -11.39 -14.96 18.14
C GLN A 659 -10.95 -16.17 17.30
N PRO A 660 -11.46 -16.37 16.07
CA PRO A 660 -11.11 -17.52 15.25
C PRO A 660 -9.73 -17.32 14.59
N GLY A 661 -8.80 -18.27 14.79
CA GLY A 661 -7.47 -18.27 14.14
C GLY A 661 -6.33 -18.80 15.01
N LEU A 662 -6.41 -18.64 16.34
CA LEU A 662 -5.35 -19.09 17.26
C LEU A 662 -5.39 -20.61 17.56
N SER A 663 -6.52 -21.27 17.32
CA SER A 663 -6.76 -22.68 17.70
C SER A 663 -6.04 -23.70 16.80
N VAL A 664 -5.60 -23.31 15.59
CA VAL A 664 -4.96 -24.22 14.63
C VAL A 664 -3.43 -24.25 14.79
N LEU A 665 -2.84 -23.19 15.38
CA LEU A 665 -1.38 -23.04 15.53
C LEU A 665 -0.82 -23.77 16.76
N LEU A 666 -1.63 -23.92 17.82
CA LEU A 666 -1.16 -24.49 19.09
C LEU A 666 -1.15 -26.02 19.10
N LEU A 667 -2.13 -26.67 18.46
CA LEU A 667 -2.23 -28.14 18.43
C LEU A 667 -0.98 -28.86 17.86
N PRO A 668 -0.36 -28.40 16.76
CA PRO A 668 0.84 -29.05 16.22
C PRO A 668 2.09 -28.79 17.06
N MET A 669 2.28 -27.57 17.58
CA MET A 669 3.42 -27.23 18.44
C MET A 669 3.33 -27.92 19.81
N GLU A 670 2.12 -28.11 20.34
CA GLU A 670 1.84 -28.85 21.56
C GLU A 670 2.07 -30.36 21.39
N LEU A 671 1.69 -30.96 20.25
CA LEU A 671 2.01 -32.36 19.94
C LEU A 671 3.52 -32.59 19.81
N ILE A 672 4.23 -31.67 19.18
CA ILE A 672 5.69 -31.73 19.04
C ILE A 672 6.35 -31.61 20.42
N GLY A 673 5.92 -30.65 21.24
CA GLY A 673 6.39 -30.49 22.63
C GLY A 673 6.13 -31.71 23.51
N LEU A 674 4.96 -32.35 23.37
CA LEU A 674 4.61 -33.58 24.08
C LEU A 674 5.50 -34.75 23.65
N VAL A 675 5.75 -34.91 22.35
CA VAL A 675 6.63 -35.97 21.81
C VAL A 675 8.06 -35.78 22.28
N PHE A 676 8.59 -34.55 22.29
CA PHE A 676 9.93 -34.25 22.81
C PHE A 676 10.03 -34.49 24.31
N SER A 677 9.00 -34.14 25.08
CA SER A 677 8.97 -34.34 26.54
C SER A 677 8.88 -35.83 26.91
N VAL A 678 8.05 -36.61 26.21
CA VAL A 678 7.92 -38.06 26.41
C VAL A 678 9.18 -38.80 25.95
N ALA A 679 9.77 -38.41 24.81
CA ALA A 679 11.03 -38.98 24.34
C ALA A 679 12.19 -38.69 25.32
N TRP A 680 12.26 -37.47 25.85
CA TRP A 680 13.26 -37.08 26.84
C TRP A 680 13.08 -37.82 28.19
N PHE A 681 11.83 -37.98 28.63
CA PHE A 681 11.47 -38.73 29.85
C PHE A 681 11.80 -40.24 29.71
N MET A 682 11.51 -40.85 28.56
CA MET A 682 11.85 -42.24 28.25
C MET A 682 13.37 -42.46 28.17
N MET A 683 14.12 -41.50 27.60
CA MET A 683 15.59 -41.55 27.57
C MET A 683 16.21 -41.49 28.98
N HIS A 684 15.60 -40.76 29.91
CA HIS A 684 16.12 -40.62 31.28
C HIS A 684 15.70 -41.77 32.21
N LEU A 685 14.52 -42.38 32.02
CA LEU A 685 14.16 -43.63 32.72
C LEU A 685 15.09 -44.79 32.36
N GLY A 686 15.61 -44.82 31.13
CA GLY A 686 16.64 -45.78 30.70
C GLY A 686 18.01 -45.58 31.37
N LEU A 687 18.31 -44.38 31.85
CA LEU A 687 19.58 -44.04 32.52
C LEU A 687 19.53 -44.25 34.04
N VAL A 688 18.34 -44.39 34.63
CA VAL A 688 18.17 -44.61 36.08
C VAL A 688 18.24 -46.09 36.47
N ARG A 689 18.17 -47.04 35.52
CA ARG A 689 18.30 -48.49 35.82
C ARG A 689 19.73 -49.03 35.90
N GLY A 690 20.75 -48.18 35.80
CA GLY A 690 22.18 -48.58 35.85
C GLY A 690 22.85 -48.43 37.21
N GLY A 691 22.13 -48.61 38.32
CA GLY A 691 22.68 -48.49 39.67
C GLY A 691 22.31 -49.66 40.59
N ARG A 692 23.21 -50.67 40.63
CA ARG A 692 23.22 -51.97 41.34
C ARG A 692 22.51 -53.10 40.59
N THR A 693 23.18 -54.14 40.10
CA THR A 693 24.59 -54.59 40.22
C THR A 693 25.46 -54.22 39.03
#